data_AF-Q8BH53-F1
#
_entry.id   AF-Q8BH53-F1
#
_cell.length_a   1.000
_cell.length_b   1.000
_cell.length_c   1.000
_cell.angle_alpha   90.00
_cell.angle_beta   90.00
_cell.angle_gamma   90.00
#
_symmetry.space_group_name_H-M   'P 1'
#
loop_
_entity.id
_entity.type
_entity.pdbx_description
1 polymer ?
#
loop_
_entity_poly.entity_id
_entity_poly.type
_entity_poly.pdbx_seq_one_letter_code
_entity_poly.pdbx_strand_id
1 'polypeptide(L)'
;MSTAEASATTADAAEAGGRTKTGSPRTIPVFGVAIPDGEMQGIFKPMDLNRIIKVLEEEDKDVSEEKQLNYIKKLIHCYQNGFPLRDLAQIFKILSLCAEKIEKQPCFVEPASDIIKLCGLPFLKKKVSDEITYTEDTANSFALLGELMKIPSSALRIQICKCIVDFYHAEPLKKHIPGYQQVSSSYKIKMVEVGGLAKAMVQSALLLENQLVEKLWVLKVLQHLSTSGVNCTLMVKAQAASGICAHLNDPDPSGQLLFRSSEVLWNLLEKSSKEEIIQQLSNLECLLALKEVFKNLFVRGHSHYERQLRNDILVITTIIAQNPGAPMIECGFTRDLILFATFNEVKSQNPLVKSLKLFNCYEDFELKKLLFNIIVILCKDLATVQLLIDGKVILALFTYVKKPERLKIMEWSAAQYEELQLHAIATLSSVAPLLIEEYMSCHGNSRILAFLEWCGHEDSYFIHGNSFHGTGGRGNKFAQMRYTLRLLRAMVYLEDETVNKDLCERGVIHQLIEIFKTMMSRPAEKEEAIALEIQSDTLLILSGLCENYIQRKEMFGTEGVDIVLHVMKTDPKNLQRGLGYNVLLFSTLDSIWCCILGCYDSEDYFLEKEGIFLLLDILALNQKKFCNLILGIMVEFCDNPKTSAHVNAWRGKKDLTAASLLIKLWRKEEKELGVKRDRNGKIVDTKRPLFTSFQEEQKTMPLPANCPSIAVMDVAENIRAKIYAVLDKLDFENLPGLSAEDFVTLCIIHRYFDFKIGEIWNEVSEEIKLEKLRLVTTDEKSLNSIIAATENIGKMVASLQSEMIENQALQDVQNEQRVYAKIQATHKQREQANKSWENFLARTSNAKTLKKAKKLQEKAIESSRYTERPQNATFHQTVIKGLNTTVPSGRVVTVQSTPTRLLGGPLADTDIALKKLPIRGGALQRVKVKPPLNDPKKSIPT
;
A
#
# COMPACT_ATOMS: atom_id res chain seq x y z
N MET A 1 -34.55 24.51 1.11
CA MET A 1 -35.01 24.34 -0.28
C MET A 1 -33.92 23.62 -1.04
N SER A 2 -34.30 22.51 -1.67
CA SER A 2 -33.44 21.62 -2.45
C SER A 2 -33.04 22.26 -3.78
N THR A 3 -31.73 22.33 -4.04
CA THR A 3 -31.16 22.21 -5.39
C THR A 3 -29.76 21.65 -5.22
N ALA A 4 -29.65 20.35 -5.45
CA ALA A 4 -28.44 19.72 -5.91
C ALA A 4 -28.30 20.05 -7.40
N GLU A 5 -27.14 20.54 -7.82
CA GLU A 5 -26.51 20.11 -9.06
C GLU A 5 -25.06 20.59 -9.08
N ALA A 6 -24.20 19.61 -9.33
CA ALA A 6 -22.75 19.71 -9.27
C ALA A 6 -22.23 20.57 -10.43
N SER A 7 -21.58 21.67 -10.08
CA SER A 7 -20.81 22.50 -10.99
C SER A 7 -19.32 22.20 -10.87
N ALA A 8 -18.78 21.62 -11.94
CA ALA A 8 -17.67 22.14 -12.73
C ALA A 8 -16.24 22.20 -12.16
N THR A 9 -15.34 22.22 -13.16
CA THR A 9 -13.94 22.72 -13.18
C THR A 9 -12.89 21.69 -12.73
N THR A 10 -11.76 21.43 -13.40
CA THR A 10 -11.04 21.87 -14.62
C THR A 10 -9.60 21.38 -14.38
N ALA A 11 -8.88 20.88 -15.39
CA ALA A 11 -7.41 20.99 -15.57
C ALA A 11 -6.99 19.97 -16.64
N ASP A 12 -6.83 20.40 -17.89
CA ASP A 12 -5.54 20.80 -18.48
C ASP A 12 -4.59 19.61 -18.73
N ALA A 13 -4.41 19.25 -20.01
CA ALA A 13 -3.17 19.53 -20.74
C ALA A 13 -3.08 18.80 -22.09
N ALA A 14 -2.51 19.54 -23.05
CA ALA A 14 -1.84 19.10 -24.28
C ALA A 14 -2.69 18.85 -25.54
N GLU A 15 -3.06 19.96 -26.17
CA GLU A 15 -3.22 20.10 -27.61
C GLU A 15 -1.95 19.66 -28.37
N ALA A 16 -2.09 18.73 -29.31
CA ALA A 16 -1.18 18.56 -30.44
C ALA A 16 -2.00 18.72 -31.72
N GLY A 17 -1.75 19.84 -32.41
CA GLY A 17 -2.53 20.30 -33.55
C GLY A 17 -2.44 19.37 -34.77
N GLY A 18 -3.59 19.08 -35.35
CA GLY A 18 -3.74 18.52 -36.69
C GLY A 18 -4.90 19.21 -37.40
N ARG A 19 -4.61 20.31 -38.10
CA ARG A 19 -5.57 21.01 -38.97
C ARG A 19 -6.12 20.05 -40.03
N THR A 20 -7.36 19.59 -39.85
CA THR A 20 -8.17 18.89 -40.85
C THR A 20 -8.62 19.90 -41.90
N LYS A 21 -7.80 20.09 -42.95
CA LYS A 21 -8.27 20.74 -44.18
C LYS A 21 -9.22 19.80 -44.89
N THR A 22 -10.46 20.27 -45.03
CA THR A 22 -11.56 19.75 -45.82
C THR A 22 -11.16 19.63 -47.30
N GLY A 23 -10.73 18.43 -47.70
CA GLY A 23 -10.61 18.04 -49.10
C GLY A 23 -11.95 17.53 -49.61
N SER A 24 -12.67 18.36 -50.37
CA SER A 24 -13.81 17.93 -51.17
C SER A 24 -13.39 16.82 -52.14
N PRO A 25 -14.18 15.74 -52.28
CA PRO A 25 -13.79 14.59 -53.08
C PRO A 25 -13.85 14.99 -54.56
N ARG A 26 -12.69 14.93 -55.23
CA ARG A 26 -12.59 15.02 -56.68
C ARG A 26 -13.47 13.91 -57.28
N THR A 27 -14.54 14.34 -57.95
CA THR A 27 -15.33 13.56 -58.90
C THR A 27 -14.43 13.06 -60.01
N ILE A 28 -14.06 11.78 -59.99
CA ILE A 28 -13.52 11.09 -61.15
C ILE A 28 -14.71 10.49 -61.91
N PRO A 29 -14.82 10.67 -63.25
CA PRO A 29 -16.03 10.35 -63.99
C PRO A 29 -16.24 8.85 -64.04
N VAL A 30 -17.46 8.43 -63.71
CA VAL A 30 -17.98 7.09 -63.95
C VAL A 30 -18.03 6.91 -65.47
N PHE A 31 -17.04 6.22 -66.03
CA PHE A 31 -17.18 5.62 -67.35
C PHE A 31 -18.28 4.56 -67.25
N GLY A 32 -19.49 4.97 -67.63
CA GLY A 32 -20.60 4.06 -67.88
C GLY A 32 -20.24 3.16 -69.04
N VAL A 33 -19.62 2.02 -68.74
CA VAL A 33 -19.61 0.90 -69.68
C VAL A 33 -21.01 0.31 -69.61
N ALA A 34 -21.85 0.75 -70.55
CA ALA A 34 -23.06 0.06 -70.93
C ALA A 34 -22.66 -1.33 -71.45
N ILE A 35 -22.56 -2.31 -70.55
CA ILE A 35 -22.56 -3.71 -70.95
C ILE A 35 -24.05 -4.10 -71.02
N PRO A 36 -24.54 -4.51 -72.19
CA PRO A 36 -25.96 -4.73 -72.43
C PRO A 36 -26.48 -5.84 -71.52
N ASP A 37 -27.77 -5.76 -71.21
CA ASP A 37 -28.59 -6.74 -70.47
C ASP A 37 -28.51 -8.14 -71.11
N GLY A 38 -27.34 -8.77 -71.00
CA GLY A 38 -27.12 -10.18 -71.22
C GLY A 38 -27.27 -10.84 -69.87
N GLU A 39 -28.47 -11.38 -69.63
CA GLU A 39 -28.83 -12.34 -68.60
C GLU A 39 -27.60 -12.99 -67.93
N MET A 40 -27.07 -12.36 -66.88
CA MET A 40 -26.10 -13.03 -66.02
C MET A 40 -26.86 -14.14 -65.32
N GLN A 41 -26.77 -15.34 -65.89
CA GLN A 41 -27.21 -16.60 -65.31
C GLN A 41 -26.61 -16.69 -63.90
N GLY A 42 -27.41 -16.33 -62.90
CA GLY A 42 -27.03 -16.40 -61.50
C GLY A 42 -26.57 -17.82 -61.19
N ILE A 43 -25.37 -17.96 -60.63
CA ILE A 43 -24.79 -19.25 -60.22
C ILE A 43 -25.75 -20.02 -59.30
N PHE A 44 -26.59 -19.31 -58.54
CA PHE A 44 -27.77 -19.89 -57.89
C PHE A 44 -28.91 -19.95 -58.92
N LYS A 45 -29.19 -21.14 -59.48
CA LYS A 45 -30.47 -21.37 -60.16
C LYS A 45 -31.60 -21.02 -59.18
N PRO A 46 -32.64 -20.26 -59.58
CA PRO A 46 -33.75 -19.95 -58.70
C PRO A 46 -34.42 -21.25 -58.25
N MET A 47 -34.21 -21.59 -56.98
CA MET A 47 -34.79 -22.74 -56.33
C MET A 47 -35.88 -22.26 -55.39
N ASP A 48 -37.08 -22.81 -55.52
CA ASP A 48 -38.17 -22.51 -54.61
C ASP A 48 -38.02 -23.34 -53.33
N LEU A 49 -37.34 -22.77 -52.33
CA LEU A 49 -37.13 -23.40 -51.02
C LEU A 49 -38.46 -23.68 -50.32
N ASN A 50 -39.49 -22.85 -50.50
CA ASN A 50 -40.80 -23.04 -49.89
C ASN A 50 -41.51 -24.27 -50.47
N ARG A 51 -41.31 -24.56 -51.76
CA ARG A 51 -41.80 -25.81 -52.37
C ARG A 51 -41.15 -27.04 -51.76
N ILE A 52 -39.86 -26.98 -51.43
CA ILE A 52 -39.15 -28.09 -50.76
C ILE A 52 -39.69 -28.27 -49.34
N ILE A 53 -39.90 -27.19 -48.59
CA ILE A 53 -40.50 -27.22 -47.25
C ILE A 53 -41.87 -27.90 -47.28
N LYS A 54 -42.77 -27.48 -48.18
CA LYS A 54 -44.11 -28.10 -48.32
C LYS A 54 -44.04 -29.60 -48.60
N VAL A 55 -43.15 -30.02 -49.50
CA VAL A 55 -42.97 -31.44 -49.86
C VAL A 55 -42.43 -32.28 -48.69
N LEU A 56 -41.70 -31.67 -47.75
CA LEU A 56 -41.21 -32.32 -46.54
C LEU A 56 -42.25 -32.32 -45.40
N GLU A 57 -43.09 -31.28 -45.30
CA GLU A 57 -44.20 -31.18 -44.33
C GLU A 57 -45.37 -32.10 -44.67
N GLU A 58 -45.58 -32.44 -45.95
CA GLU A 58 -46.59 -33.42 -46.37
C GLU A 58 -46.29 -34.81 -45.76
N GLU A 59 -47.09 -35.23 -44.77
CA GLU A 59 -47.09 -36.59 -44.20
C GLU A 59 -47.78 -37.64 -45.10
N ASP A 60 -48.24 -37.24 -46.28
CA ASP A 60 -49.05 -38.08 -47.16
C ASP A 60 -48.26 -39.27 -47.68
N LYS A 61 -48.83 -40.47 -47.53
CA LYS A 61 -48.23 -41.76 -47.94
C LYS A 61 -47.87 -41.83 -49.44
N ASP A 62 -48.35 -40.89 -50.24
CA ASP A 62 -48.18 -40.85 -51.70
C ASP A 62 -46.89 -40.14 -52.17
N VAL A 63 -46.19 -39.40 -51.30
CA VAL A 63 -44.89 -38.82 -51.67
C VAL A 63 -43.79 -39.86 -51.42
N SER A 64 -43.33 -40.51 -52.49
CA SER A 64 -42.16 -41.40 -52.41
C SER A 64 -40.97 -40.70 -51.74
N GLU A 65 -40.36 -41.35 -50.76
CA GLU A 65 -39.15 -40.91 -50.06
C GLU A 65 -38.05 -40.48 -51.06
N GLU A 66 -37.94 -41.16 -52.19
CA GLU A 66 -37.00 -40.84 -53.27
C GLU A 66 -37.20 -39.42 -53.83
N LYS A 67 -38.45 -38.96 -53.92
CA LYS A 67 -38.80 -37.64 -54.43
C LYS A 67 -38.33 -36.55 -53.47
N GLN A 68 -38.54 -36.75 -52.15
CA GLN A 68 -38.05 -35.86 -51.11
C GLN A 68 -36.52 -35.77 -51.13
N LEU A 69 -35.83 -36.92 -51.19
CA LEU A 69 -34.37 -36.99 -51.28
C LEU A 69 -33.81 -36.31 -52.54
N ASN A 70 -34.49 -36.43 -53.68
CA ASN A 70 -34.08 -35.77 -54.92
C ASN A 70 -34.17 -34.23 -54.84
N TYR A 71 -35.20 -33.69 -54.16
CA TYR A 71 -35.27 -32.24 -53.90
C TYR A 71 -34.12 -31.76 -53.04
N ILE A 72 -33.75 -32.52 -52.00
CA ILE A 72 -32.63 -32.16 -51.12
C ILE A 72 -31.28 -32.24 -51.86
N LYS A 73 -31.06 -33.29 -52.67
CA LYS A 73 -29.85 -33.41 -53.51
C LYS A 73 -29.69 -32.23 -54.48
N LYS A 74 -30.80 -31.76 -55.07
CA LYS A 74 -30.79 -30.56 -55.91
C LYS A 74 -30.41 -29.31 -55.13
N LEU A 75 -30.93 -29.15 -53.91
CA LEU A 75 -30.58 -28.05 -53.00
C LEU A 75 -29.08 -28.06 -52.69
N ILE A 76 -28.53 -29.21 -52.28
CA ILE A 76 -27.09 -29.37 -51.99
C ILE A 76 -26.24 -28.96 -53.20
N HIS A 77 -26.62 -29.38 -54.40
CA HIS A 77 -25.90 -29.01 -55.63
C HIS A 77 -25.99 -27.50 -55.95
N CYS A 78 -27.16 -26.87 -55.74
CA CYS A 78 -27.32 -25.43 -55.98
C CYS A 78 -26.50 -24.56 -55.01
N TYR A 79 -26.38 -25.00 -53.75
CA TYR A 79 -25.70 -24.26 -52.70
C TYR A 79 -24.29 -24.76 -52.36
N GLN A 80 -23.68 -25.56 -53.25
CA GLN A 80 -22.35 -26.16 -53.04
C GLN A 80 -21.21 -25.17 -52.73
N ASN A 81 -21.40 -23.88 -53.03
CA ASN A 81 -20.39 -22.82 -52.82
C ASN A 81 -20.69 -21.91 -51.60
N GLY A 82 -21.65 -22.28 -50.74
CA GLY A 82 -22.01 -21.54 -49.52
C GLY A 82 -23.42 -20.94 -49.55
N PHE A 83 -23.93 -20.62 -48.37
CA PHE A 83 -25.31 -20.14 -48.18
C PHE A 83 -25.41 -18.60 -48.15
N PRO A 84 -26.28 -18.00 -48.98
CA PRO A 84 -26.72 -16.62 -48.81
C PRO A 84 -27.45 -16.41 -47.48
N LEU A 85 -27.13 -15.32 -46.75
CA LEU A 85 -27.82 -14.98 -45.49
C LEU A 85 -29.35 -14.96 -45.62
N ARG A 86 -29.86 -14.41 -46.73
CA ARG A 86 -31.30 -14.32 -47.03
C ARG A 86 -32.04 -15.66 -47.16
N ASP A 87 -31.31 -16.75 -47.43
CA ASP A 87 -31.88 -18.07 -47.67
C ASP A 87 -31.68 -18.97 -46.42
N LEU A 88 -30.97 -18.50 -45.39
CA LEU A 88 -30.61 -19.30 -44.21
C LEU A 88 -31.84 -19.81 -43.46
N ALA A 89 -32.83 -18.97 -43.21
CA ALA A 89 -34.03 -19.35 -42.46
C ALA A 89 -34.76 -20.55 -43.10
N GLN A 90 -34.94 -20.51 -44.42
CA GLN A 90 -35.59 -21.59 -45.16
C GLN A 90 -34.72 -22.85 -45.24
N ILE A 91 -33.41 -22.70 -45.45
CA ILE A 91 -32.47 -23.84 -45.50
C ILE A 91 -32.43 -24.55 -44.14
N PHE A 92 -32.39 -23.80 -43.04
CA PHE A 92 -32.40 -24.37 -41.70
C PHE A 92 -33.77 -24.95 -41.32
N LYS A 93 -34.87 -24.41 -41.84
CA LYS A 93 -36.18 -25.07 -41.73
C LYS A 93 -36.21 -26.42 -42.46
N ILE A 94 -35.64 -26.50 -43.67
CA ILE A 94 -35.48 -27.77 -44.40
C ILE A 94 -34.62 -28.74 -43.60
N LEU A 95 -33.51 -28.28 -43.03
CA LEU A 95 -32.65 -29.12 -42.18
C LEU A 95 -33.42 -29.66 -40.96
N SER A 96 -34.22 -28.83 -40.28
CA SER A 96 -35.09 -29.26 -39.16
C SER A 96 -36.04 -30.38 -39.59
N LEU A 97 -36.73 -30.21 -40.73
CA LEU A 97 -37.68 -31.21 -41.24
C LEU A 97 -36.98 -32.51 -41.65
N CYS A 98 -35.82 -32.43 -42.28
CA CYS A 98 -34.98 -33.61 -42.55
C CYS A 98 -34.64 -34.33 -41.25
N ALA A 99 -34.30 -33.56 -40.21
CA ALA A 99 -33.87 -34.08 -38.93
C ALA A 99 -35.00 -34.74 -38.12
N GLU A 100 -36.20 -34.17 -38.13
CA GLU A 100 -37.42 -34.75 -37.54
C GLU A 100 -37.79 -36.10 -38.17
N LYS A 101 -37.52 -36.27 -39.48
CA LYS A 101 -37.77 -37.52 -40.19
C LYS A 101 -36.75 -38.62 -39.89
N ILE A 102 -35.55 -38.31 -39.40
CA ILE A 102 -34.47 -39.31 -39.17
C ILE A 102 -34.93 -40.45 -38.27
N GLU A 103 -35.76 -40.18 -37.26
CA GLU A 103 -36.24 -41.20 -36.32
C GLU A 103 -37.05 -42.30 -37.01
N LYS A 104 -37.90 -41.92 -37.98
CA LYS A 104 -38.74 -42.86 -38.75
C LYS A 104 -38.05 -43.34 -40.03
N GLN A 105 -37.18 -42.51 -40.60
CA GLN A 105 -36.60 -42.67 -41.93
C GLN A 105 -35.08 -42.37 -41.88
N PRO A 106 -34.25 -43.38 -41.55
CA PRO A 106 -32.79 -43.20 -41.45
C PRO A 106 -32.10 -42.72 -42.73
N CYS A 107 -32.75 -42.84 -43.90
CA CYS A 107 -32.24 -42.35 -45.18
C CYS A 107 -32.05 -40.82 -45.22
N PHE A 108 -32.64 -40.06 -44.29
CA PHE A 108 -32.45 -38.62 -44.17
C PHE A 108 -31.16 -38.19 -43.47
N VAL A 109 -30.42 -39.11 -42.83
CA VAL A 109 -29.17 -38.80 -42.12
C VAL A 109 -28.10 -38.24 -43.07
N GLU A 110 -27.90 -38.86 -44.23
CA GLU A 110 -26.90 -38.45 -45.22
C GLU A 110 -27.24 -37.07 -45.84
N PRO A 111 -28.46 -36.82 -46.36
CA PRO A 111 -28.87 -35.50 -46.83
C PRO A 111 -28.76 -34.39 -45.78
N ALA A 112 -29.15 -34.67 -44.52
CA ALA A 112 -29.00 -33.71 -43.43
C ALA A 112 -27.52 -33.40 -43.16
N SER A 113 -26.67 -34.45 -43.16
CA SER A 113 -25.22 -34.32 -42.99
C SER A 113 -24.57 -33.50 -44.12
N ASP A 114 -25.04 -33.66 -45.36
CA ASP A 114 -24.56 -32.88 -46.50
C ASP A 114 -24.96 -31.40 -46.40
N ILE A 115 -26.18 -31.09 -45.96
CA ILE A 115 -26.59 -29.70 -45.68
C ILE A 115 -25.70 -29.11 -44.58
N ILE A 116 -25.47 -29.85 -43.48
CA ILE A 116 -24.59 -29.41 -42.38
C ILE A 116 -23.15 -29.20 -42.86
N LYS A 117 -22.64 -30.06 -43.76
CA LYS A 117 -21.31 -29.88 -44.36
C LYS A 117 -21.18 -28.54 -45.09
N LEU A 118 -22.23 -28.13 -45.81
CA LEU A 118 -22.27 -26.83 -46.46
C LEU A 118 -22.37 -25.65 -45.48
N CYS A 119 -22.93 -25.86 -44.29
CA CYS A 119 -22.93 -24.86 -43.22
C CYS A 119 -21.52 -24.49 -42.72
N GLY A 120 -20.52 -25.35 -42.95
CA GLY A 120 -19.11 -25.08 -42.60
C GLY A 120 -18.43 -24.07 -43.53
N LEU A 121 -19.03 -23.76 -44.68
CA LEU A 121 -18.52 -22.76 -45.62
C LEU A 121 -18.84 -21.32 -45.15
N PRO A 122 -18.05 -20.31 -45.54
CA PRO A 122 -18.38 -18.92 -45.25
C PRO A 122 -19.75 -18.52 -45.80
N PHE A 123 -20.63 -18.00 -44.95
CA PHE A 123 -21.90 -17.42 -45.38
C PHE A 123 -21.70 -16.18 -46.26
N LEU A 124 -22.65 -15.96 -47.16
CA LEU A 124 -22.56 -14.97 -48.24
C LEU A 124 -23.56 -13.82 -48.01
N LYS A 125 -23.08 -12.59 -48.14
CA LYS A 125 -23.87 -11.35 -48.10
C LYS A 125 -23.86 -10.65 -49.47
N LYS A 126 -24.93 -9.98 -49.84
CA LYS A 126 -24.97 -9.10 -51.03
C LYS A 126 -24.64 -7.66 -50.68
N LYS A 127 -25.06 -7.20 -49.50
CA LYS A 127 -24.85 -5.86 -48.99
C LYS A 127 -24.27 -5.93 -47.59
N VAL A 128 -23.58 -4.87 -47.16
CA VAL A 128 -23.05 -4.78 -45.80
C VAL A 128 -24.19 -4.79 -44.76
N SER A 129 -25.35 -4.20 -45.10
CA SER A 129 -26.56 -4.20 -44.26
C SER A 129 -27.14 -5.59 -43.98
N ASP A 130 -26.80 -6.60 -44.78
CA ASP A 130 -27.31 -7.96 -44.60
C ASP A 130 -26.84 -8.57 -43.27
N GLU A 131 -25.64 -8.21 -42.78
CA GLU A 131 -25.16 -8.66 -41.46
C GLU A 131 -26.07 -8.17 -40.33
N ILE A 132 -26.66 -6.98 -40.45
CA ILE A 132 -27.60 -6.48 -39.45
C ILE A 132 -28.99 -7.10 -39.66
N THR A 133 -29.43 -7.19 -40.92
CA THR A 133 -30.79 -7.61 -41.28
C THR A 133 -31.06 -9.07 -40.90
N TYR A 134 -30.10 -9.97 -41.13
CA TYR A 134 -30.25 -11.41 -40.91
C TYR A 134 -29.53 -11.91 -39.65
N THR A 135 -29.24 -11.01 -38.68
CA THR A 135 -28.60 -11.35 -37.41
C THR A 135 -29.41 -12.42 -36.65
N GLU A 136 -30.73 -12.22 -36.53
CA GLU A 136 -31.60 -13.16 -35.81
C GLU A 136 -31.68 -14.52 -36.52
N ASP A 137 -31.88 -14.53 -37.83
CA ASP A 137 -31.90 -15.75 -38.63
C ASP A 137 -30.58 -16.52 -38.51
N THR A 138 -29.45 -15.82 -38.55
CA THR A 138 -28.12 -16.46 -38.44
C THR A 138 -27.88 -17.02 -37.04
N ALA A 139 -28.28 -16.29 -35.99
CA ALA A 139 -28.19 -16.78 -34.61
C ALA A 139 -29.08 -18.01 -34.39
N ASN A 140 -30.31 -17.99 -34.90
CA ASN A 140 -31.25 -19.11 -34.86
C ASN A 140 -30.72 -20.33 -35.64
N SER A 141 -30.01 -20.11 -36.75
CA SER A 141 -29.31 -21.17 -37.47
C SER A 141 -28.27 -21.88 -36.58
N PHE A 142 -27.42 -21.14 -35.86
CA PHE A 142 -26.45 -21.74 -34.93
C PHE A 142 -27.13 -22.42 -33.74
N ALA A 143 -28.20 -21.83 -33.20
CA ALA A 143 -29.00 -22.46 -32.15
C ALA A 143 -29.56 -23.81 -32.62
N LEU A 144 -30.07 -23.89 -33.85
CA LEU A 144 -30.55 -25.15 -34.43
C LEU A 144 -29.44 -26.19 -34.57
N LEU A 145 -28.23 -25.80 -35.00
CA LEU A 145 -27.09 -26.75 -35.01
C LEU A 145 -26.83 -27.35 -33.62
N GLY A 146 -26.96 -26.54 -32.56
CA GLY A 146 -26.88 -27.01 -31.18
C GLY A 146 -28.01 -27.97 -30.82
N GLU A 147 -29.24 -27.68 -31.19
CA GLU A 147 -30.41 -28.52 -30.93
C GLU A 147 -30.35 -29.87 -31.65
N LEU A 148 -29.83 -29.90 -32.88
CA LEU A 148 -29.66 -31.11 -33.68
C LEU A 148 -28.69 -32.13 -33.06
N MET A 149 -27.83 -31.71 -32.11
CA MET A 149 -26.99 -32.64 -31.35
C MET A 149 -27.80 -33.63 -30.50
N LYS A 150 -29.06 -33.31 -30.14
CA LYS A 150 -29.94 -34.19 -29.36
C LYS A 150 -30.34 -35.45 -30.12
N ILE A 151 -30.30 -35.42 -31.45
CA ILE A 151 -30.67 -36.56 -32.30
C ILE A 151 -29.65 -37.69 -32.11
N PRO A 152 -30.09 -38.95 -31.88
CA PRO A 152 -29.20 -40.09 -31.62
C PRO A 152 -28.54 -40.62 -32.90
N SER A 153 -27.86 -39.77 -33.65
CA SER A 153 -27.09 -40.13 -34.85
C SER A 153 -25.63 -39.68 -34.71
N SER A 154 -24.73 -40.66 -34.57
CA SER A 154 -23.28 -40.45 -34.47
C SER A 154 -22.74 -39.66 -35.66
N ALA A 155 -23.10 -40.08 -36.89
CA ALA A 155 -22.67 -39.43 -38.12
C ALA A 155 -23.09 -37.96 -38.17
N LEU A 156 -24.34 -37.67 -37.78
CA LEU A 156 -24.87 -36.31 -37.75
C LEU A 156 -24.15 -35.45 -36.71
N ARG A 157 -24.00 -35.93 -35.48
CA ARG A 157 -23.30 -35.23 -34.38
C ARG A 157 -21.85 -34.89 -34.75
N ILE A 158 -21.11 -35.85 -35.30
CA ILE A 158 -19.74 -35.63 -35.77
C ILE A 158 -19.70 -34.60 -36.89
N GLN A 159 -20.65 -34.66 -37.82
CA GLN A 159 -20.71 -33.72 -38.94
C GLN A 159 -21.05 -32.29 -38.49
N ILE A 160 -21.92 -32.13 -37.48
CA ILE A 160 -22.19 -30.83 -36.83
C ILE A 160 -20.90 -30.29 -36.20
N CYS A 161 -20.18 -31.11 -35.43
CA CYS A 161 -18.95 -30.68 -34.80
C CYS A 161 -17.87 -30.29 -35.83
N LYS A 162 -17.69 -31.08 -36.89
CA LYS A 162 -16.81 -30.77 -38.01
C LYS A 162 -17.18 -29.44 -38.67
N CYS A 163 -18.45 -29.26 -38.98
CA CYS A 163 -18.98 -28.00 -39.53
C CYS A 163 -18.61 -26.80 -38.65
N ILE A 164 -18.78 -26.91 -37.33
CA ILE A 164 -18.46 -25.80 -36.41
C ILE A 164 -16.95 -25.53 -36.39
N VAL A 165 -16.12 -26.58 -36.31
CA VAL A 165 -14.66 -26.43 -36.36
C VAL A 165 -14.21 -25.80 -37.68
N ASP A 166 -14.71 -26.31 -38.81
CA ASP A 166 -14.41 -25.79 -40.14
C ASP A 166 -14.87 -24.34 -40.29
N PHE A 167 -16.01 -23.96 -39.68
CA PHE A 167 -16.51 -22.59 -39.70
C PHE A 167 -15.55 -21.60 -39.01
N TYR A 168 -14.87 -22.02 -37.93
CA TYR A 168 -13.84 -21.23 -37.25
C TYR A 168 -12.54 -21.12 -38.06
N HIS A 169 -12.19 -22.15 -38.82
CA HIS A 169 -10.94 -22.21 -39.62
C HIS A 169 -11.15 -22.00 -41.13
N ALA A 170 -12.34 -21.56 -41.56
CA ALA A 170 -12.70 -21.52 -42.96
C ALA A 170 -11.76 -20.60 -43.75
N GLU A 171 -10.96 -21.21 -44.64
CA GLU A 171 -10.18 -20.46 -45.63
C GLU A 171 -11.11 -19.61 -46.51
N PRO A 172 -10.71 -18.40 -46.91
CA PRO A 172 -11.48 -17.61 -47.86
C PRO A 172 -11.70 -18.42 -49.16
N LEU A 173 -12.96 -18.51 -49.61
CA LEU A 173 -13.34 -19.19 -50.84
C LEU A 173 -12.39 -18.85 -52.00
N LYS A 174 -11.80 -19.89 -52.61
CA LYS A 174 -10.93 -19.76 -53.79
C LYS A 174 -11.65 -19.20 -55.02
N LYS A 175 -12.98 -19.18 -55.04
CA LYS A 175 -13.82 -18.70 -56.14
C LYS A 175 -14.68 -17.51 -55.70
N HIS A 176 -14.49 -16.37 -56.35
CA HIS A 176 -15.35 -15.20 -56.17
C HIS A 176 -16.71 -15.44 -56.82
N ILE A 177 -17.79 -15.33 -56.05
CA ILE A 177 -19.17 -15.46 -56.55
C ILE A 177 -19.67 -14.06 -56.94
N PRO A 178 -20.01 -13.80 -58.22
CA PRO A 178 -20.49 -12.48 -58.64
C PRO A 178 -21.71 -12.02 -57.82
N GLY A 179 -21.64 -10.79 -57.29
CA GLY A 179 -22.71 -10.18 -56.49
C GLY A 179 -22.78 -10.60 -55.02
N TYR A 180 -21.86 -11.46 -54.55
CA TYR A 180 -21.80 -11.90 -53.16
C TYR A 180 -20.40 -11.68 -52.56
N GLN A 181 -20.37 -11.28 -51.29
CA GLN A 181 -19.18 -11.17 -50.45
C GLN A 181 -19.31 -12.11 -49.26
N GLN A 182 -18.20 -12.49 -48.64
CA GLN A 182 -18.24 -13.25 -47.40
C GLN A 182 -18.62 -12.35 -46.22
N VAL A 183 -19.31 -12.91 -45.23
CA VAL A 183 -19.52 -12.23 -43.95
C VAL A 183 -18.21 -11.99 -43.21
N SER A 184 -18.16 -10.91 -42.43
CA SER A 184 -16.98 -10.55 -41.63
C SER A 184 -16.68 -11.58 -40.53
N SER A 185 -15.41 -11.79 -40.18
CA SER A 185 -15.03 -12.72 -39.11
C SER A 185 -15.59 -12.31 -37.74
N SER A 186 -15.74 -11.01 -37.48
CA SER A 186 -16.38 -10.49 -36.26
C SER A 186 -17.87 -10.83 -36.20
N TYR A 187 -18.58 -10.72 -37.33
CA TYR A 187 -19.98 -11.17 -37.43
C TYR A 187 -20.10 -12.66 -37.13
N LYS A 188 -19.22 -13.50 -37.70
CA LYS A 188 -19.21 -14.95 -37.47
C LYS A 188 -19.14 -15.29 -35.98
N ILE A 189 -18.14 -14.76 -35.28
CA ILE A 189 -17.91 -15.02 -33.84
C ILE A 189 -19.13 -14.57 -33.03
N LYS A 190 -19.64 -13.36 -33.31
CA LYS A 190 -20.81 -12.81 -32.61
C LYS A 190 -22.06 -13.67 -32.82
N MET A 191 -22.30 -14.20 -34.02
CA MET A 191 -23.49 -15.03 -34.28
C MET A 191 -23.41 -16.38 -33.57
N VAL A 192 -22.21 -16.95 -33.45
CA VAL A 192 -21.98 -18.17 -32.64
C VAL A 192 -22.24 -17.91 -31.16
N GLU A 193 -21.80 -16.76 -30.64
CA GLU A 193 -22.05 -16.33 -29.25
C GLU A 193 -23.55 -16.11 -28.98
N VAL A 194 -24.23 -15.35 -29.84
CA VAL A 194 -25.66 -15.03 -29.70
C VAL A 194 -26.53 -16.27 -29.88
N GLY A 195 -26.17 -17.18 -30.79
CA GLY A 195 -26.87 -18.44 -31.01
C GLY A 195 -26.79 -19.43 -29.84
N GLY A 196 -26.03 -19.13 -28.78
CA GLY A 196 -25.96 -19.97 -27.58
C GLY A 196 -25.30 -21.33 -27.82
N LEU A 197 -24.52 -21.47 -28.89
CA LEU A 197 -23.93 -22.75 -29.32
C LEU A 197 -23.07 -23.38 -28.23
N ALA A 198 -22.31 -22.57 -27.49
CA ALA A 198 -21.48 -23.02 -26.37
C ALA A 198 -22.28 -23.76 -25.30
N LYS A 199 -23.46 -23.26 -24.93
CA LYS A 199 -24.34 -23.91 -23.94
C LYS A 199 -24.85 -25.26 -24.47
N ALA A 200 -25.29 -25.31 -25.72
CA ALA A 200 -25.78 -26.55 -26.35
C ALA A 200 -24.67 -27.61 -26.47
N MET A 201 -23.45 -27.20 -26.79
CA MET A 201 -22.29 -28.11 -26.87
C MET A 201 -21.91 -28.67 -25.50
N VAL A 202 -21.95 -27.86 -24.43
CA VAL A 202 -21.71 -28.35 -23.06
C VAL A 202 -22.77 -29.38 -22.68
N GLN A 203 -24.04 -29.07 -22.87
CA GLN A 203 -25.14 -30.01 -22.59
C GLN A 203 -24.99 -31.31 -23.39
N SER A 204 -24.58 -31.20 -24.66
CA SER A 204 -24.31 -32.37 -25.50
C SER A 204 -23.14 -33.20 -24.96
N ALA A 205 -22.04 -32.56 -24.52
CA ALA A 205 -20.89 -33.25 -23.95
C ALA A 205 -21.26 -34.09 -22.71
N LEU A 206 -22.17 -33.57 -21.88
CA LEU A 206 -22.64 -34.24 -20.65
C LEU A 206 -23.62 -35.38 -20.92
N LEU A 207 -24.32 -35.39 -22.06
CA LEU A 207 -25.26 -36.45 -22.44
C LEU A 207 -24.58 -37.61 -23.18
N LEU A 208 -23.36 -37.42 -23.70
CA LEU A 208 -22.61 -38.41 -24.47
C LEU A 208 -21.88 -39.38 -23.54
N GLU A 209 -22.62 -40.20 -22.78
CA GLU A 209 -22.06 -41.30 -21.99
C GLU A 209 -21.59 -42.44 -22.93
N ASN A 210 -20.36 -42.94 -22.73
CA ASN A 210 -19.72 -44.02 -23.50
C ASN A 210 -19.52 -43.78 -25.02
N GLN A 211 -19.76 -42.56 -25.53
CA GLN A 211 -19.58 -42.19 -26.94
C GLN A 211 -18.30 -41.37 -27.14
N LEU A 212 -17.14 -42.03 -27.06
CA LEU A 212 -15.83 -41.37 -27.05
C LEU A 212 -15.58 -40.51 -28.30
N VAL A 213 -15.88 -41.01 -29.50
CA VAL A 213 -15.56 -40.31 -30.76
C VAL A 213 -16.32 -38.99 -30.84
N GLU A 214 -17.61 -39.01 -30.52
CA GLU A 214 -18.49 -37.85 -30.46
C GLU A 214 -18.04 -36.87 -29.37
N LYS A 215 -17.72 -37.39 -28.17
CA LYS A 215 -17.22 -36.58 -27.05
C LYS A 215 -15.95 -35.83 -27.41
N LEU A 216 -15.01 -36.48 -28.10
CA LEU A 216 -13.78 -35.84 -28.59
C LEU A 216 -14.05 -34.71 -29.59
N TRP A 217 -15.03 -34.88 -30.48
CA TRP A 217 -15.44 -33.84 -31.43
C TRP A 217 -16.13 -32.66 -30.72
N VAL A 218 -17.00 -32.93 -29.75
CA VAL A 218 -17.63 -31.87 -28.95
C VAL A 218 -16.60 -31.10 -28.13
N LEU A 219 -15.66 -31.79 -27.48
CA LEU A 219 -14.55 -31.14 -26.77
C LEU A 219 -13.68 -30.28 -27.69
N LYS A 220 -13.47 -30.71 -28.94
CA LYS A 220 -12.75 -29.90 -29.95
C LYS A 220 -13.50 -28.62 -30.27
N VAL A 221 -14.82 -28.69 -30.39
CA VAL A 221 -15.66 -27.50 -30.56
C VAL A 221 -15.56 -26.60 -29.33
N LEU A 222 -15.73 -27.16 -28.12
CA LEU A 222 -15.64 -26.40 -26.86
C LEU A 222 -14.29 -25.71 -26.69
N GLN A 223 -13.18 -26.36 -27.05
CA GLN A 223 -11.84 -25.77 -27.06
C GLN A 223 -11.82 -24.47 -27.89
N HIS A 224 -12.32 -24.50 -29.13
CA HIS A 224 -12.39 -23.30 -29.97
C HIS A 224 -13.36 -22.24 -29.42
N LEU A 225 -14.53 -22.66 -28.93
CA LEU A 225 -15.53 -21.75 -28.37
C LEU A 225 -15.01 -21.05 -27.10
N SER A 226 -14.22 -21.73 -26.27
CA SER A 226 -13.67 -21.23 -25.00
C SER A 226 -12.63 -20.11 -25.17
N THR A 227 -12.22 -19.80 -26.39
CA THR A 227 -11.33 -18.65 -26.66
C THR A 227 -12.03 -17.29 -26.48
N SER A 228 -13.37 -17.26 -26.53
CA SER A 228 -14.22 -16.07 -26.30
C SER A 228 -14.76 -16.00 -24.87
N GLY A 229 -14.65 -14.84 -24.22
CA GLY A 229 -15.19 -14.61 -22.88
C GLY A 229 -16.72 -14.70 -22.79
N VAL A 230 -17.44 -14.35 -23.88
CA VAL A 230 -18.91 -14.48 -23.92
C VAL A 230 -19.32 -15.95 -23.92
N ASN A 231 -18.66 -16.76 -24.74
CA ASN A 231 -18.87 -18.20 -24.76
C ASN A 231 -18.47 -18.86 -23.44
N CYS A 232 -17.34 -18.47 -22.83
CA CYS A 232 -16.98 -18.95 -21.50
C CYS A 232 -18.09 -18.69 -20.49
N THR A 233 -18.65 -17.48 -20.46
CA THR A 233 -19.78 -17.13 -19.57
C THR A 233 -21.00 -18.04 -19.80
N LEU A 234 -21.33 -18.35 -21.06
CA LEU A 234 -22.41 -19.30 -21.39
C LEU A 234 -22.09 -20.73 -20.94
N MET A 235 -20.83 -21.16 -21.07
CA MET A 235 -20.35 -22.46 -20.58
C MET A 235 -20.42 -22.55 -19.05
N VAL A 236 -20.02 -21.50 -18.33
CA VAL A 236 -20.12 -21.44 -16.85
C VAL A 236 -21.57 -21.59 -16.41
N LYS A 237 -22.51 -20.87 -17.05
CA LYS A 237 -23.96 -21.01 -16.78
C LYS A 237 -24.49 -22.42 -17.06
N ALA A 238 -23.82 -23.17 -17.94
CA ALA A 238 -24.15 -24.55 -18.27
C ALA A 238 -23.41 -25.58 -17.39
N GLN A 239 -22.75 -25.16 -16.30
CA GLN A 239 -21.95 -26.01 -15.42
C GLN A 239 -20.82 -26.76 -16.16
N ALA A 240 -20.23 -26.12 -17.16
CA ALA A 240 -19.19 -26.75 -17.98
C ALA A 240 -17.95 -27.13 -17.17
N ALA A 241 -17.54 -26.32 -16.19
CA ALA A 241 -16.30 -26.57 -15.46
C ALA A 241 -16.40 -27.86 -14.63
N SER A 242 -17.47 -28.01 -13.85
CA SER A 242 -17.72 -29.23 -13.07
C SER A 242 -17.94 -30.44 -13.97
N GLY A 243 -18.80 -30.31 -14.97
CA GLY A 243 -19.16 -31.41 -15.87
C GLY A 243 -17.99 -31.92 -16.72
N ILE A 244 -17.12 -31.03 -17.22
CA ILE A 244 -15.90 -31.42 -17.96
C ILE A 244 -14.86 -32.02 -17.00
N CYS A 245 -14.67 -31.42 -15.82
CA CYS A 245 -13.69 -31.86 -14.85
C CYS A 245 -13.99 -33.27 -14.31
N ALA A 246 -15.25 -33.58 -14.02
CA ALA A 246 -15.69 -34.90 -13.55
C ALA A 246 -15.29 -36.04 -14.51
N HIS A 247 -15.20 -35.76 -15.81
CA HIS A 247 -14.93 -36.74 -16.86
C HIS A 247 -13.47 -36.73 -17.36
N LEU A 248 -12.54 -36.05 -16.68
CA LEU A 248 -11.14 -35.96 -17.13
C LEU A 248 -10.44 -37.33 -17.22
N ASN A 249 -10.89 -38.33 -16.44
CA ASN A 249 -10.33 -39.69 -16.42
C ASN A 249 -11.03 -40.69 -17.35
N ASP A 250 -11.98 -40.23 -18.16
CA ASP A 250 -12.66 -41.13 -19.08
C ASP A 250 -11.65 -41.85 -19.99
N PRO A 251 -11.83 -43.15 -20.27
CA PRO A 251 -10.89 -43.90 -21.09
C PRO A 251 -10.74 -43.32 -22.50
N ASP A 252 -9.56 -42.79 -22.81
CA ASP A 252 -9.19 -42.32 -24.14
C ASP A 252 -7.74 -42.72 -24.49
N PRO A 253 -7.54 -43.76 -25.31
CA PRO A 253 -6.20 -44.16 -25.76
C PRO A 253 -5.45 -43.08 -26.55
N SER A 254 -6.16 -42.09 -27.10
CA SER A 254 -5.54 -41.00 -27.88
C SER A 254 -5.00 -39.86 -27.03
N GLY A 255 -5.40 -39.76 -25.75
CA GLY A 255 -5.05 -38.67 -24.84
C GLY A 255 -5.68 -37.30 -25.17
N GLN A 256 -6.49 -37.21 -26.23
CA GLN A 256 -7.10 -35.96 -26.69
C GLN A 256 -8.16 -35.45 -25.71
N LEU A 257 -8.89 -36.35 -25.05
CA LEU A 257 -9.94 -36.01 -24.11
C LEU A 257 -9.38 -35.16 -22.98
N LEU A 258 -8.32 -35.67 -22.33
CA LEU A 258 -7.70 -35.01 -21.18
C LEU A 258 -7.14 -33.63 -21.58
N PHE A 259 -6.42 -33.57 -22.70
CA PHE A 259 -5.83 -32.32 -23.18
C PHE A 259 -6.86 -31.25 -23.53
N ARG A 260 -7.88 -31.60 -24.32
CA ARG A 260 -8.90 -30.61 -24.71
C ARG A 260 -9.68 -30.14 -23.50
N SER A 261 -9.96 -31.05 -22.58
CA SER A 261 -10.66 -30.73 -21.33
C SER A 261 -9.83 -29.79 -20.45
N SER A 262 -8.53 -30.04 -20.28
CA SER A 262 -7.65 -29.16 -19.50
C SER A 262 -7.51 -27.77 -20.13
N GLU A 263 -7.41 -27.67 -21.46
CA GLU A 263 -7.34 -26.38 -22.16
C GLU A 263 -8.66 -25.59 -22.04
N VAL A 264 -9.81 -26.27 -22.12
CA VAL A 264 -11.11 -25.64 -21.87
C VAL A 264 -11.19 -25.13 -20.42
N LEU A 265 -10.81 -25.95 -19.44
CA LEU A 265 -10.80 -25.54 -18.03
C LEU A 265 -9.88 -24.34 -17.79
N TRP A 266 -8.70 -24.32 -18.41
CA TRP A 266 -7.78 -23.17 -18.34
C TRP A 266 -8.39 -21.90 -18.93
N ASN A 267 -8.96 -21.99 -20.14
CA ASN A 267 -9.61 -20.86 -20.79
C ASN A 267 -10.81 -20.33 -19.99
N LEU A 268 -11.56 -21.21 -19.32
CA LEU A 268 -12.63 -20.82 -18.40
C LEU A 268 -12.08 -20.05 -17.20
N LEU A 269 -11.00 -20.51 -16.58
CA LEU A 269 -10.33 -19.81 -15.48
C LEU A 269 -9.76 -18.44 -15.86
N GLU A 270 -9.28 -18.29 -17.10
CA GLU A 270 -8.65 -17.05 -17.58
C GLU A 270 -9.66 -15.99 -18.07
N LYS A 271 -10.75 -16.41 -18.71
CA LYS A 271 -11.65 -15.51 -19.48
C LYS A 271 -13.04 -15.32 -18.86
N SER A 272 -13.33 -15.91 -17.71
CA SER A 272 -14.61 -15.77 -17.00
C SER A 272 -14.41 -15.46 -15.51
N SER A 273 -15.49 -15.39 -14.70
CA SER A 273 -15.35 -15.17 -13.26
C SER A 273 -14.59 -16.33 -12.61
N LYS A 274 -13.42 -16.03 -12.07
CA LYS A 274 -12.57 -17.01 -11.38
C LYS A 274 -13.30 -17.62 -10.19
N GLU A 275 -14.10 -16.82 -9.48
CA GLU A 275 -14.87 -17.23 -8.30
C GLU A 275 -15.94 -18.27 -8.66
N GLU A 276 -16.73 -18.05 -9.72
CA GLU A 276 -17.76 -19.00 -10.16
C GLU A 276 -17.15 -20.32 -10.63
N ILE A 277 -16.04 -20.27 -11.37
CA ILE A 277 -15.34 -21.48 -11.83
C ILE A 277 -14.77 -22.28 -10.65
N ILE A 278 -14.11 -21.60 -9.71
CA ILE A 278 -13.60 -22.25 -8.50
C ILE A 278 -14.74 -22.91 -7.74
N GLN A 279 -15.88 -22.26 -7.58
CA GLN A 279 -17.04 -22.85 -6.91
C GLN A 279 -17.56 -24.11 -7.62
N GLN A 280 -17.56 -24.14 -8.95
CA GLN A 280 -17.92 -25.34 -9.72
C GLN A 280 -16.90 -26.46 -9.56
N LEU A 281 -15.60 -26.15 -9.49
CA LEU A 281 -14.52 -27.14 -9.41
C LEU A 281 -14.24 -27.62 -7.97
N SER A 282 -14.62 -26.84 -6.95
CA SER A 282 -14.48 -27.16 -5.52
C SER A 282 -15.51 -28.18 -5.03
N ASN A 283 -15.63 -29.32 -5.71
CA ASN A 283 -16.44 -30.46 -5.28
C ASN A 283 -15.63 -31.75 -5.32
N LEU A 284 -16.11 -32.77 -4.60
CA LEU A 284 -15.37 -34.02 -4.39
C LEU A 284 -15.12 -34.78 -5.70
N GLU A 285 -16.09 -34.83 -6.60
CA GLU A 285 -16.00 -35.55 -7.88
C GLU A 285 -14.92 -34.94 -8.78
N CYS A 286 -14.90 -33.61 -8.92
CA CYS A 286 -13.90 -32.88 -9.68
C CYS A 286 -12.49 -33.02 -9.11
N LEU A 287 -12.35 -32.91 -7.79
CA LEU A 287 -11.03 -33.06 -7.15
C LEU A 287 -10.50 -34.49 -7.20
N LEU A 288 -11.36 -35.50 -7.06
CA LEU A 288 -10.99 -36.90 -7.30
C LEU A 288 -10.56 -37.11 -8.74
N ALA A 289 -11.25 -36.50 -9.70
CA ALA A 289 -10.87 -36.60 -11.10
C ALA A 289 -9.48 -35.99 -11.35
N LEU A 290 -9.24 -34.76 -10.88
CA LEU A 290 -7.93 -34.09 -10.99
C LEU A 290 -6.81 -34.87 -10.29
N LYS A 291 -7.09 -35.43 -9.12
CA LYS A 291 -6.14 -36.27 -8.37
C LYS A 291 -5.69 -37.47 -9.18
N GLU A 292 -6.62 -38.26 -9.71
CA GLU A 292 -6.27 -39.48 -10.46
C GLU A 292 -5.57 -39.15 -11.78
N VAL A 293 -5.97 -38.08 -12.47
CA VAL A 293 -5.25 -37.56 -13.64
C VAL A 293 -3.82 -37.21 -13.27
N PHE A 294 -3.65 -36.35 -12.26
CA PHE A 294 -2.34 -35.86 -11.85
C PHE A 294 -1.43 -37.02 -11.46
N LYS A 295 -1.94 -37.96 -10.64
CA LYS A 295 -1.23 -39.16 -10.21
C LYS A 295 -0.83 -40.05 -11.40
N ASN A 296 -1.72 -40.27 -12.36
CA ASN A 296 -1.40 -41.05 -13.56
C ASN A 296 -0.32 -40.38 -14.41
N LEU A 297 -0.44 -39.06 -14.66
CA LEU A 297 0.56 -38.30 -15.40
C LEU A 297 1.90 -38.24 -14.64
N PHE A 298 1.88 -38.17 -13.31
CA PHE A 298 3.08 -38.14 -12.48
C PHE A 298 3.84 -39.47 -12.51
N VAL A 299 3.13 -40.60 -12.43
CA VAL A 299 3.73 -41.94 -12.35
C VAL A 299 4.04 -42.53 -13.74
N ARG A 300 3.22 -42.24 -14.75
CA ARG A 300 3.29 -42.88 -16.08
C ARG A 300 3.53 -41.92 -17.24
N GLY A 301 3.45 -40.60 -17.02
CA GLY A 301 3.69 -39.60 -18.06
C GLY A 301 5.17 -39.43 -18.34
N HIS A 302 5.61 -39.82 -19.54
CA HIS A 302 7.02 -39.79 -19.93
C HIS A 302 7.29 -38.79 -21.05
N SER A 303 6.29 -38.51 -21.89
CA SER A 303 6.45 -37.56 -22.99
C SER A 303 6.54 -36.12 -22.45
N HIS A 304 7.23 -35.26 -23.20
CA HIS A 304 7.27 -33.82 -22.92
C HIS A 304 5.87 -33.23 -22.72
N TYR A 305 4.93 -33.62 -23.59
CA TYR A 305 3.56 -33.16 -23.55
C TYR A 305 2.79 -33.62 -22.30
N GLU A 306 2.92 -34.88 -21.89
CA GLU A 306 2.30 -35.37 -20.65
C GLU A 306 2.86 -34.67 -19.41
N ARG A 307 4.17 -34.33 -19.41
CA ARG A 307 4.80 -33.57 -18.31
C ARG A 307 4.32 -32.13 -18.25
N GLN A 308 4.11 -31.48 -19.40
CA GLN A 308 3.50 -30.15 -19.46
C GLN A 308 2.07 -30.21 -18.90
N LEU A 309 1.28 -31.15 -19.40
CA LEU A 309 -0.10 -31.35 -18.95
C LEU A 309 -0.19 -31.65 -17.45
N ARG A 310 0.74 -32.44 -16.89
CA ARG A 310 0.85 -32.68 -15.45
C ARG A 310 1.00 -31.38 -14.67
N ASN A 311 1.87 -30.49 -15.15
CA ASN A 311 2.11 -29.21 -14.50
C ASN A 311 0.88 -28.31 -14.62
N ASP A 312 0.22 -28.27 -15.79
CA ASP A 312 -1.00 -27.51 -16.02
C ASP A 312 -2.12 -27.96 -15.06
N ILE A 313 -2.31 -29.27 -14.88
CA ILE A 313 -3.26 -29.83 -13.92
C ILE A 313 -2.92 -29.42 -12.48
N LEU A 314 -1.63 -29.38 -12.11
CA LEU A 314 -1.21 -28.92 -10.79
C LEU A 314 -1.47 -27.42 -10.59
N VAL A 315 -1.29 -26.59 -11.62
CA VAL A 315 -1.63 -25.16 -11.56
C VAL A 315 -3.13 -24.97 -11.36
N ILE A 316 -3.97 -25.67 -12.14
CA ILE A 316 -5.43 -25.65 -11.98
C ILE A 316 -5.81 -26.08 -10.57
N THR A 317 -5.23 -27.19 -10.07
CA THR A 317 -5.43 -27.67 -8.71
C THR A 317 -5.03 -26.64 -7.66
N THR A 318 -3.89 -25.96 -7.85
CA THR A 318 -3.41 -24.91 -6.95
C THR A 318 -4.38 -23.73 -6.89
N ILE A 319 -4.97 -23.35 -8.03
CA ILE A 319 -5.99 -22.29 -8.09
C ILE A 319 -7.26 -22.71 -7.33
N ILE A 320 -7.71 -23.96 -7.47
CA ILE A 320 -8.89 -24.48 -6.76
C ILE A 320 -8.61 -24.54 -5.25
N ALA A 321 -7.41 -24.99 -4.85
CA ALA A 321 -7.01 -25.13 -3.45
C ALA A 321 -6.90 -23.78 -2.70
N GLN A 322 -6.88 -22.65 -3.41
CA GLN A 322 -6.97 -21.32 -2.78
C GLN A 322 -8.33 -21.08 -2.12
N ASN A 323 -9.36 -21.82 -2.50
CA ASN A 323 -10.68 -21.77 -1.87
C ASN A 323 -10.70 -22.64 -0.60
N PRO A 324 -10.94 -22.07 0.59
CA PRO A 324 -11.06 -22.85 1.83
C PRO A 324 -12.17 -23.91 1.80
N GLY A 325 -13.17 -23.77 0.92
CA GLY A 325 -14.25 -24.76 0.75
C GLY A 325 -13.90 -25.95 -0.16
N ALA A 326 -12.71 -26.02 -0.74
CA ALA A 326 -12.31 -27.12 -1.60
C ALA A 326 -11.92 -28.37 -0.76
N PRO A 327 -12.59 -29.54 -0.93
CA PRO A 327 -12.35 -30.72 -0.11
C PRO A 327 -11.06 -31.48 -0.49
N MET A 328 -9.91 -30.81 -0.40
CA MET A 328 -8.58 -31.30 -0.80
C MET A 328 -8.08 -32.44 0.08
N ILE A 329 -8.46 -32.44 1.37
CA ILE A 329 -8.07 -33.46 2.34
C ILE A 329 -8.95 -34.71 2.19
N GLU A 330 -10.26 -34.51 2.07
CA GLU A 330 -11.28 -35.56 2.02
C GLU A 330 -11.14 -36.43 0.77
N CYS A 331 -10.82 -35.85 -0.39
CA CYS A 331 -10.50 -36.61 -1.60
C CYS A 331 -9.13 -37.34 -1.52
N GLY A 332 -8.32 -37.04 -0.49
CA GLY A 332 -6.99 -37.58 -0.27
C GLY A 332 -5.91 -36.97 -1.18
N PHE A 333 -6.21 -35.90 -1.93
CA PHE A 333 -5.25 -35.29 -2.84
C PHE A 333 -4.11 -34.59 -2.09
N THR A 334 -4.41 -33.93 -0.97
CA THR A 334 -3.39 -33.32 -0.10
C THR A 334 -2.28 -34.31 0.29
N ARG A 335 -2.65 -35.54 0.66
CA ARG A 335 -1.70 -36.59 1.07
C ARG A 335 -0.78 -37.01 -0.09
N ASP A 336 -1.34 -37.17 -1.27
CA ASP A 336 -0.59 -37.53 -2.48
C ASP A 336 0.36 -36.39 -2.89
N LEU A 337 -0.11 -35.14 -2.86
CA LEU A 337 0.69 -33.96 -3.17
C LEU A 337 1.87 -33.79 -2.21
N ILE A 338 1.65 -33.96 -0.90
CA ILE A 338 2.73 -33.91 0.10
C ILE A 338 3.77 -35.01 -0.17
N LEU A 339 3.32 -36.24 -0.43
CA LEU A 339 4.21 -37.35 -0.78
C LEU A 339 5.06 -37.03 -2.02
N PHE A 340 4.43 -36.52 -3.08
CA PHE A 340 5.11 -36.15 -4.32
C PHE A 340 6.05 -34.95 -4.15
N ALA A 341 5.76 -34.07 -3.22
CA ALA A 341 6.62 -32.94 -2.90
C ALA A 341 7.88 -33.34 -2.12
N THR A 342 7.86 -34.43 -1.33
CA THR A 342 8.96 -34.77 -0.40
C THR A 342 9.73 -36.06 -0.72
N PHE A 343 9.25 -36.91 -1.64
CA PHE A 343 9.83 -38.26 -1.85
C PHE A 343 11.30 -38.29 -2.30
N ASN A 344 11.80 -37.23 -2.94
CA ASN A 344 13.21 -37.16 -3.37
C ASN A 344 14.15 -36.95 -2.18
N GLU A 345 13.69 -36.21 -1.17
CA GLU A 345 14.47 -35.81 0.00
C GLU A 345 14.29 -36.78 1.16
N VAL A 346 13.08 -37.35 1.28
CA VAL A 346 12.69 -38.26 2.35
C VAL A 346 12.40 -39.64 1.78
N LYS A 347 13.15 -40.65 2.23
CA LYS A 347 12.91 -42.04 1.85
C LYS A 347 11.50 -42.46 2.28
N SER A 348 10.66 -42.75 1.30
CA SER A 348 9.31 -43.27 1.49
C SER A 348 9.22 -44.73 1.09
N GLN A 349 8.50 -45.53 1.89
CA GLN A 349 8.14 -46.91 1.55
C GLN A 349 6.87 -46.99 0.70
N ASN A 350 6.26 -45.84 0.35
CA ASN A 350 5.03 -45.82 -0.41
C ASN A 350 5.26 -46.39 -1.82
N PRO A 351 4.48 -47.41 -2.24
CA PRO A 351 4.62 -48.03 -3.56
C PRO A 351 4.56 -47.05 -4.74
N LEU A 352 3.84 -45.92 -4.60
CA LEU A 352 3.69 -44.91 -5.64
C LEU A 352 5.00 -44.23 -6.03
N VAL A 353 5.95 -44.10 -5.10
CA VAL A 353 7.21 -43.36 -5.31
C VAL A 353 8.46 -44.25 -5.29
N LYS A 354 8.33 -45.53 -4.89
CA LYS A 354 9.47 -46.44 -4.70
C LYS A 354 10.34 -46.63 -5.95
N SER A 355 9.74 -46.62 -7.14
CA SER A 355 10.43 -46.73 -8.43
C SER A 355 10.45 -45.43 -9.23
N LEU A 356 9.96 -44.34 -8.65
CA LEU A 356 9.81 -43.07 -9.33
C LEU A 356 11.11 -42.26 -9.25
N LYS A 357 11.45 -41.56 -10.34
CA LYS A 357 12.53 -40.58 -10.37
C LYS A 357 12.07 -39.35 -11.15
N LEU A 358 12.34 -38.16 -10.63
CA LEU A 358 12.27 -36.93 -11.42
C LEU A 358 13.50 -36.87 -12.33
N PHE A 359 13.31 -36.48 -13.58
CA PHE A 359 14.37 -36.26 -14.55
C PHE A 359 14.86 -34.81 -14.48
N ASN A 360 16.07 -34.55 -14.96
CA ASN A 360 16.61 -33.19 -15.05
C ASN A 360 16.04 -32.36 -16.24
N CYS A 361 14.77 -32.60 -16.60
CA CYS A 361 14.09 -31.83 -17.64
C CYS A 361 13.44 -30.56 -17.05
N TYR A 362 13.14 -29.60 -17.92
CA TYR A 362 12.56 -28.33 -17.49
C TYR A 362 11.19 -28.52 -16.83
N GLU A 363 10.37 -29.44 -17.34
CA GLU A 363 9.03 -29.69 -16.81
C GLU A 363 9.05 -30.27 -15.39
N ASP A 364 10.02 -31.12 -15.07
CA ASP A 364 10.17 -31.70 -13.73
C ASP A 364 10.76 -30.69 -12.72
N PHE A 365 11.59 -29.76 -13.21
CA PHE A 365 12.05 -28.62 -12.42
C PHE A 365 10.87 -27.71 -12.03
N GLU A 366 10.03 -27.35 -13.00
CA GLU A 366 8.82 -26.55 -12.75
C GLU A 366 7.82 -27.28 -11.84
N LEU A 367 7.63 -28.58 -12.04
CA LEU A 367 6.83 -29.41 -11.14
C LEU A 367 7.28 -29.28 -9.68
N LYS A 368 8.59 -29.37 -9.43
CA LYS A 368 9.12 -29.29 -8.06
C LYS A 368 8.82 -27.94 -7.41
N LYS A 369 8.93 -26.84 -8.16
CA LYS A 369 8.53 -25.50 -7.70
C LYS A 369 7.02 -25.41 -7.40
N LEU A 370 6.18 -25.94 -8.31
CA LEU A 370 4.73 -25.97 -8.13
C LEU A 370 4.31 -26.79 -6.91
N LEU A 371 4.99 -27.90 -6.63
CA LEU A 371 4.75 -28.74 -5.44
C LEU A 371 5.08 -28.01 -4.13
N PHE A 372 6.15 -27.21 -4.10
CA PHE A 372 6.42 -26.33 -2.96
C PHE A 372 5.36 -25.24 -2.79
N ASN A 373 4.96 -24.61 -3.90
CA ASN A 373 3.94 -23.57 -3.87
C ASN A 373 2.57 -24.08 -3.38
N ILE A 374 2.13 -25.26 -3.82
CA ILE A 374 0.85 -25.81 -3.36
C ILE A 374 0.88 -26.19 -1.88
N ILE A 375 2.03 -26.62 -1.32
CA ILE A 375 2.16 -26.85 0.13
C ILE A 375 1.85 -25.56 0.91
N VAL A 376 2.34 -24.40 0.46
CA VAL A 376 2.06 -23.09 1.10
C VAL A 376 0.57 -22.75 1.09
N ILE A 377 -0.16 -23.17 0.06
CA ILE A 377 -1.62 -22.98 -0.01
C ILE A 377 -2.32 -23.95 0.95
N LEU A 378 -1.95 -25.23 0.92
CA LEU A 378 -2.58 -26.29 1.71
C LEU A 378 -2.36 -26.09 3.21
N CYS A 379 -1.19 -25.61 3.64
CA CYS A 379 -0.89 -25.45 5.07
C CYS A 379 -1.73 -24.37 5.78
N LYS A 380 -2.50 -23.56 5.03
CA LYS A 380 -3.44 -22.60 5.61
C LYS A 380 -4.64 -23.29 6.29
N ASP A 381 -4.96 -24.52 5.89
CA ASP A 381 -5.94 -25.35 6.59
C ASP A 381 -5.24 -26.18 7.67
N LEU A 382 -5.60 -25.93 8.93
CA LEU A 382 -5.02 -26.61 10.09
C LEU A 382 -5.27 -28.13 10.07
N ALA A 383 -6.29 -28.62 9.37
CA ALA A 383 -6.51 -30.07 9.21
C ALA A 383 -5.39 -30.76 8.40
N THR A 384 -4.53 -30.01 7.69
CA THR A 384 -3.38 -30.55 6.97
C THR A 384 -2.17 -30.85 7.85
N VAL A 385 -2.10 -30.33 9.09
CA VAL A 385 -0.93 -30.41 9.98
C VAL A 385 -0.41 -31.84 10.13
N GLN A 386 -1.30 -32.80 10.44
CA GLN A 386 -0.89 -34.20 10.60
C GLN A 386 -0.30 -34.79 9.31
N LEU A 387 -0.86 -34.44 8.15
CA LEU A 387 -0.35 -34.91 6.86
C LEU A 387 1.04 -34.33 6.55
N LEU A 388 1.31 -33.10 6.95
CA LEU A 388 2.62 -32.46 6.79
C LEU A 388 3.68 -33.09 7.70
N ILE A 389 3.30 -33.47 8.93
CA ILE A 389 4.13 -34.24 9.87
C ILE A 389 4.48 -35.61 9.28
N ASP A 390 3.45 -36.37 8.87
CA ASP A 390 3.62 -37.72 8.28
C ASP A 390 4.49 -37.68 7.02
N GLY A 391 4.35 -36.62 6.22
CA GLY A 391 5.15 -36.37 5.02
C GLY A 391 6.59 -35.91 5.28
N LYS A 392 6.95 -35.64 6.55
CA LYS A 392 8.26 -35.11 6.99
C LYS A 392 8.68 -33.87 6.19
N VAL A 393 7.73 -32.97 5.96
CA VAL A 393 7.90 -31.80 5.08
C VAL A 393 9.04 -30.90 5.55
N ILE A 394 9.14 -30.65 6.86
CA ILE A 394 10.20 -29.83 7.46
C ILE A 394 11.59 -30.41 7.15
N LEU A 395 11.78 -31.72 7.37
CA LEU A 395 13.04 -32.40 7.07
C LEU A 395 13.40 -32.32 5.58
N ALA A 396 12.41 -32.50 4.70
CA ALA A 396 12.58 -32.41 3.25
C ALA A 396 13.04 -31.01 2.82
N LEU A 397 12.38 -29.96 3.29
CA LEU A 397 12.72 -28.56 2.98
C LEU A 397 14.11 -28.19 3.52
N PHE A 398 14.47 -28.64 4.73
CA PHE A 398 15.80 -28.42 5.30
C PHE A 398 16.94 -29.08 4.52
N THR A 399 16.68 -29.99 3.57
CA THR A 399 17.75 -30.48 2.69
C THR A 399 18.30 -29.41 1.73
N TYR A 400 17.51 -28.35 1.50
CA TYR A 400 17.88 -27.22 0.64
C TYR A 400 18.49 -26.06 1.42
N VAL A 401 18.26 -25.97 2.73
CA VAL A 401 18.76 -24.89 3.61
C VAL A 401 20.18 -25.22 4.08
N LYS A 402 21.13 -25.17 3.15
CA LYS A 402 22.55 -25.38 3.40
C LYS A 402 23.39 -24.72 2.32
N LYS A 403 24.67 -24.48 2.61
CA LYS A 403 25.63 -24.04 1.59
C LYS A 403 25.58 -25.00 0.39
N PRO A 404 25.45 -24.49 -0.84
CA PRO A 404 25.49 -25.32 -2.03
C PRO A 404 26.90 -25.90 -2.18
N GLU A 405 27.06 -27.17 -1.81
CA GLU A 405 28.24 -27.93 -2.18
C GLU A 405 28.15 -28.24 -3.68
N ARG A 406 29.30 -28.52 -4.35
CA ARG A 406 29.29 -29.14 -5.69
C ARG A 406 28.74 -30.57 -5.55
N LEU A 407 27.44 -30.68 -5.26
CA LEU A 407 26.77 -31.92 -4.94
C LEU A 407 26.70 -32.75 -6.21
N LYS A 408 27.34 -33.92 -6.18
CA LYS A 408 27.13 -35.00 -7.15
C LYS A 408 25.73 -35.67 -7.01
N ILE A 409 24.91 -35.22 -6.06
CA ILE A 409 23.74 -35.98 -5.57
C ILE A 409 22.41 -35.48 -6.18
N MET A 410 22.35 -34.28 -6.75
CA MET A 410 21.14 -33.81 -7.45
C MET A 410 21.53 -33.22 -8.80
N GLU A 411 20.90 -33.72 -9.86
CA GLU A 411 21.21 -33.41 -11.26
C GLU A 411 20.84 -31.98 -11.67
N TRP A 412 20.28 -31.16 -10.78
CA TRP A 412 19.92 -29.78 -11.10
C TRP A 412 21.16 -28.92 -11.40
N SER A 413 21.05 -28.03 -12.39
CA SER A 413 22.05 -26.98 -12.60
C SER A 413 22.14 -26.06 -11.37
N ALA A 414 23.24 -25.32 -11.22
CA ALA A 414 23.42 -24.39 -10.12
C ALA A 414 22.30 -23.32 -10.05
N ALA A 415 21.80 -22.87 -11.21
CA ALA A 415 20.69 -21.91 -11.29
C ALA A 415 19.36 -22.53 -10.84
N GLN A 416 19.06 -23.75 -11.29
CA GLN A 416 17.86 -24.47 -10.86
C GLN A 416 17.90 -24.78 -9.36
N TYR A 417 19.06 -25.19 -8.84
CA TYR A 417 19.22 -25.45 -7.41
C TYR A 417 18.99 -24.19 -6.57
N GLU A 418 19.49 -23.03 -7.00
CA GLU A 418 19.18 -21.74 -6.36
C GLU A 418 17.66 -21.52 -6.27
N GLU A 419 16.94 -21.68 -7.38
CA GLU A 419 15.49 -21.46 -7.38
C GLU A 419 14.78 -22.41 -6.42
N LEU A 420 15.12 -23.70 -6.43
CA LEU A 420 14.53 -24.67 -5.51
C LEU A 420 14.88 -24.36 -4.06
N GLN A 421 16.11 -23.92 -3.79
CA GLN A 421 16.52 -23.51 -2.46
C GLN A 421 15.67 -22.35 -1.95
N LEU A 422 15.46 -21.32 -2.78
CA LEU A 422 14.66 -20.16 -2.39
C LEU A 422 13.18 -20.52 -2.21
N HIS A 423 12.61 -21.35 -3.07
CA HIS A 423 11.24 -21.87 -2.88
C HIS A 423 11.13 -22.71 -1.61
N ALA A 424 12.14 -23.54 -1.30
CA ALA A 424 12.13 -24.37 -0.11
C ALA A 424 12.14 -23.51 1.18
N ILE A 425 12.97 -22.47 1.25
CA ILE A 425 13.01 -21.55 2.41
C ILE A 425 11.71 -20.75 2.50
N ALA A 426 11.17 -20.27 1.37
CA ALA A 426 9.88 -19.58 1.33
C ALA A 426 8.73 -20.48 1.84
N THR A 427 8.73 -21.75 1.45
CA THR A 427 7.77 -22.76 1.91
C THR A 427 7.95 -23.04 3.39
N LEU A 428 9.20 -23.19 3.84
CA LEU A 428 9.52 -23.41 5.25
C LEU A 428 9.05 -22.25 6.12
N SER A 429 9.12 -21.01 5.63
CA SER A 429 8.60 -19.82 6.34
C SER A 429 7.09 -19.88 6.60
N SER A 430 6.34 -20.65 5.81
CA SER A 430 4.89 -20.82 5.96
C SER A 430 4.53 -22.07 6.79
N VAL A 431 5.33 -23.14 6.67
CA VAL A 431 5.02 -24.45 7.28
C VAL A 431 5.67 -24.64 8.64
N ALA A 432 6.89 -24.14 8.86
CA ALA A 432 7.61 -24.29 10.14
C ALA A 432 6.83 -23.72 11.34
N PRO A 433 6.13 -22.58 11.23
CA PRO A 433 5.34 -22.05 12.35
C PRO A 433 4.21 -22.97 12.83
N LEU A 434 3.73 -23.86 11.96
CA LEU A 434 2.69 -24.85 12.29
C LEU A 434 3.27 -26.14 12.89
N LEU A 435 4.57 -26.38 12.70
CA LEU A 435 5.26 -27.65 12.99
C LEU A 435 6.51 -27.42 13.85
N ILE A 436 6.33 -26.72 14.99
CA ILE A 436 7.42 -26.30 15.88
C ILE A 436 8.25 -27.50 16.37
N GLU A 437 7.60 -28.60 16.78
CA GLU A 437 8.28 -29.80 17.26
C GLU A 437 9.18 -30.44 16.19
N GLU A 438 8.70 -30.54 14.95
CA GLU A 438 9.46 -31.08 13.82
C GLU A 438 10.62 -30.15 13.43
N TYR A 439 10.39 -28.84 13.48
CA TYR A 439 11.41 -27.81 13.27
C TYR A 439 12.54 -27.92 14.30
N MET A 440 12.21 -28.04 15.58
CA MET A 440 13.19 -28.19 16.66
C MET A 440 13.92 -29.53 16.57
N SER A 441 13.20 -30.62 16.25
CA SER A 441 13.78 -31.96 16.04
C SER A 441 14.77 -31.99 14.86
N CYS A 442 14.59 -31.12 13.87
CA CYS A 442 15.53 -30.95 12.76
C CYS A 442 16.72 -30.03 13.09
N HIS A 443 16.82 -29.51 14.32
CA HIS A 443 17.76 -28.45 14.71
C HIS A 443 17.60 -27.18 13.86
N GLY A 444 16.35 -26.76 13.63
CA GLY A 444 16.02 -25.68 12.69
C GLY A 444 16.79 -24.38 12.96
N ASN A 445 16.81 -23.92 14.23
CA ASN A 445 17.56 -22.74 14.65
C ASN A 445 19.04 -22.84 14.26
N SER A 446 19.71 -23.95 14.59
CA SER A 446 21.13 -24.16 14.26
C SER A 446 21.39 -24.06 12.75
N ARG A 447 20.52 -24.69 11.94
CA ARG A 447 20.69 -24.71 10.48
C ARG A 447 20.45 -23.34 9.86
N ILE A 448 19.45 -22.61 10.35
CA ILE A 448 19.12 -21.26 9.86
C ILE A 448 20.24 -20.29 10.18
N LEU A 449 20.76 -20.29 11.42
CA LEU A 449 21.84 -19.38 11.80
C LEU A 449 23.15 -19.69 11.03
N ALA A 450 23.49 -20.96 10.84
CA ALA A 450 24.63 -21.36 10.02
C ALA A 450 24.44 -20.98 8.54
N PHE A 451 23.21 -21.08 8.02
CA PHE A 451 22.89 -20.67 6.66
C PHE A 451 22.94 -19.15 6.50
N LEU A 452 22.50 -18.40 7.51
CA LEU A 452 22.56 -16.94 7.56
C LEU A 452 24.01 -16.45 7.64
N GLU A 453 24.86 -17.10 8.42
CA GLU A 453 26.31 -16.86 8.48
C GLU A 453 26.93 -17.02 7.09
N TRP A 454 26.61 -18.13 6.40
CA TRP A 454 27.06 -18.34 5.02
C TRP A 454 26.58 -17.23 4.07
N CYS A 455 25.35 -16.72 4.23
CA CYS A 455 24.83 -15.61 3.44
C CYS A 455 25.63 -14.31 3.65
N GLY A 456 26.18 -14.09 4.85
CA GLY A 456 26.97 -12.90 5.21
C GLY A 456 28.38 -12.85 4.59
N HIS A 457 28.98 -13.99 4.25
CA HIS A 457 30.33 -14.03 3.68
C HIS A 457 30.42 -13.31 2.32
N GLU A 458 31.50 -12.57 2.06
CA GLU A 458 31.70 -11.78 0.83
C GLU A 458 32.07 -12.59 -0.42
N ASP A 459 32.23 -13.92 -0.31
CA ASP A 459 32.60 -14.77 -1.45
C ASP A 459 31.72 -14.49 -2.68
N SER A 460 32.35 -14.19 -3.82
CA SER A 460 31.66 -13.95 -5.09
C SER A 460 30.84 -15.18 -5.46
N TYR A 461 29.52 -15.05 -5.42
CA TYR A 461 28.60 -16.14 -5.71
C TYR A 461 27.97 -15.93 -7.09
N PHE A 462 28.46 -16.68 -8.09
CA PHE A 462 28.01 -16.60 -9.48
C PHE A 462 26.66 -17.30 -9.66
N ILE A 463 25.56 -16.68 -9.22
CA ILE A 463 24.21 -17.08 -9.65
C ILE A 463 23.46 -15.94 -10.35
N HIS A 464 22.35 -16.32 -10.97
CA HIS A 464 21.67 -15.58 -12.01
C HIS A 464 20.68 -14.59 -11.40
N GLY A 465 20.01 -14.94 -10.30
CA GLY A 465 18.99 -14.07 -9.68
C GLY A 465 17.81 -13.76 -10.62
N ASN A 466 17.57 -14.61 -11.62
CA ASN A 466 16.56 -14.40 -12.68
C ASN A 466 15.16 -14.88 -12.29
N SER A 467 15.00 -15.50 -11.12
CA SER A 467 13.72 -16.01 -10.65
C SER A 467 12.99 -15.01 -9.75
N PHE A 468 11.69 -15.20 -9.58
CA PHE A 468 10.86 -14.36 -8.70
C PHE A 468 11.46 -14.25 -7.29
N HIS A 469 11.75 -15.39 -6.65
CA HIS A 469 12.40 -15.40 -5.33
C HIS A 469 13.88 -14.97 -5.38
N GLY A 470 14.55 -15.15 -6.53
CA GLY A 470 15.96 -14.78 -6.74
C GLY A 470 16.22 -13.29 -7.00
N THR A 471 15.17 -12.45 -7.01
CA THR A 471 15.30 -11.00 -7.26
C THR A 471 16.40 -10.36 -6.39
N GLY A 472 17.35 -9.67 -7.02
CA GLY A 472 18.51 -9.04 -6.36
C GLY A 472 19.47 -9.99 -5.66
N GLY A 473 19.44 -11.28 -6.00
CA GLY A 473 20.48 -12.25 -5.67
C GLY A 473 21.64 -12.27 -6.68
N ARG A 474 21.61 -11.46 -7.74
CA ARG A 474 22.58 -11.56 -8.84
C ARG A 474 23.98 -11.17 -8.36
N GLY A 475 24.88 -12.17 -8.30
CA GLY A 475 26.25 -11.96 -7.85
C GLY A 475 26.41 -11.86 -6.33
N ASN A 476 25.36 -12.09 -5.55
CA ASN A 476 25.36 -12.00 -4.09
C ASN A 476 24.44 -13.09 -3.47
N LYS A 477 24.20 -13.04 -2.16
CA LYS A 477 23.34 -14.00 -1.43
C LYS A 477 22.13 -13.34 -0.76
N PHE A 478 21.71 -12.17 -1.24
CA PHE A 478 20.64 -11.39 -0.60
C PHE A 478 19.26 -12.01 -0.75
N ALA A 479 19.00 -12.73 -1.83
CA ALA A 479 17.77 -13.52 -1.95
C ALA A 479 17.71 -14.55 -0.80
N GLN A 480 18.78 -15.31 -0.60
CA GLN A 480 18.88 -16.32 0.46
C GLN A 480 18.78 -15.67 1.85
N MET A 481 19.48 -14.56 2.07
CA MET A 481 19.41 -13.77 3.32
C MET A 481 17.96 -13.38 3.63
N ARG A 482 17.25 -12.77 2.68
CA ARG A 482 15.85 -12.31 2.88
C ARG A 482 14.91 -13.44 3.25
N TYR A 483 14.92 -14.55 2.50
CA TYR A 483 14.03 -15.66 2.82
C TYR A 483 14.41 -16.34 4.14
N THR A 484 15.69 -16.34 4.50
CA THR A 484 16.14 -16.84 5.81
C THR A 484 15.66 -15.95 6.95
N LEU A 485 15.72 -14.61 6.79
CA LEU A 485 15.19 -13.66 7.75
C LEU A 485 13.66 -13.73 7.84
N ARG A 486 12.94 -13.91 6.73
CA ARG A 486 11.48 -14.12 6.73
C ARG A 486 11.09 -15.37 7.52
N LEU A 487 11.82 -16.47 7.35
CA LEU A 487 11.65 -17.68 8.14
C LEU A 487 11.92 -17.41 9.62
N LEU A 488 13.06 -16.79 9.95
CA LEU A 488 13.43 -16.47 11.32
C LEU A 488 12.38 -15.58 11.99
N ARG A 489 11.88 -14.55 11.29
CA ARG A 489 10.79 -13.70 11.76
C ARG A 489 9.50 -14.49 11.99
N ALA A 490 9.13 -15.36 11.06
CA ALA A 490 7.94 -16.20 11.21
C ALA A 490 8.01 -17.11 12.45
N MET A 491 9.21 -17.58 12.80
CA MET A 491 9.43 -18.38 14.02
C MET A 491 9.42 -17.52 15.29
N VAL A 492 10.08 -16.35 15.28
CA VAL A 492 10.18 -15.47 16.46
C VAL A 492 8.81 -14.92 16.89
N TYR A 493 7.96 -14.58 15.92
CA TYR A 493 6.63 -14.01 16.15
C TYR A 493 5.58 -15.04 16.63
N LEU A 494 5.97 -16.30 16.81
CA LEU A 494 5.15 -17.28 17.53
C LEU A 494 5.20 -17.07 19.04
N GLU A 495 6.15 -16.27 19.54
CA GLU A 495 6.39 -16.04 20.97
C GLU A 495 6.70 -17.34 21.75
N ASP A 496 7.10 -18.41 21.05
CA ASP A 496 7.51 -19.67 21.68
C ASP A 496 8.87 -19.49 22.38
N GLU A 497 8.87 -19.60 23.71
CA GLU A 497 10.07 -19.36 24.52
C GLU A 497 11.14 -20.41 24.27
N THR A 498 10.78 -21.66 23.95
CA THR A 498 11.76 -22.72 23.65
C THR A 498 12.56 -22.37 22.41
N VAL A 499 11.88 -21.92 21.35
CA VAL A 499 12.51 -21.46 20.10
C VAL A 499 13.34 -20.20 20.35
N ASN A 500 12.75 -19.18 20.99
CA ASN A 500 13.39 -17.87 21.15
C ASN A 500 14.59 -17.90 22.10
N LYS A 501 14.52 -18.70 23.16
CA LYS A 501 15.63 -18.90 24.09
C LYS A 501 16.81 -19.61 23.42
N ASP A 502 16.56 -20.70 22.70
CA ASP A 502 17.62 -21.41 21.96
C ASP A 502 18.25 -20.51 20.89
N LEU A 503 17.46 -19.67 20.20
CA LEU A 503 17.99 -18.65 19.28
C LEU A 503 18.92 -17.64 19.99
N CYS A 504 18.51 -17.12 21.13
CA CYS A 504 19.30 -16.16 21.91
C CYS A 504 20.60 -16.77 22.43
N GLU A 505 20.53 -17.99 23.00
CA GLU A 505 21.71 -18.73 23.49
C GLU A 505 22.73 -19.02 22.38
N ARG A 506 22.28 -19.09 21.12
CA ARG A 506 23.13 -19.24 19.93
C ARG A 506 23.70 -17.92 19.39
N GLY A 507 23.41 -16.78 20.02
CA GLY A 507 23.96 -15.48 19.63
C GLY A 507 23.28 -14.82 18.44
N VAL A 508 22.00 -15.14 18.16
CA VAL A 508 21.25 -14.54 17.03
C VAL A 508 21.25 -13.01 17.07
N ILE A 509 21.19 -12.39 18.26
CA ILE A 509 21.11 -10.93 18.42
C ILE A 509 22.37 -10.27 17.84
N HIS A 510 23.55 -10.73 18.25
CA HIS A 510 24.82 -10.21 17.72
C HIS A 510 24.98 -10.49 16.23
N GLN A 511 24.58 -11.69 15.76
CA GLN A 511 24.63 -12.02 14.34
C GLN A 511 23.76 -11.07 13.50
N LEU A 512 22.56 -10.74 13.99
CA LEU A 512 21.63 -9.81 13.34
C LEU A 512 22.17 -8.38 13.32
N ILE A 513 22.77 -7.91 14.42
CA ILE A 513 23.43 -6.60 14.48
C ILE A 513 24.56 -6.51 13.45
N GLU A 514 25.40 -7.55 13.33
CA GLU A 514 26.49 -7.60 12.34
C GLU A 514 25.98 -7.61 10.89
N ILE A 515 24.89 -8.34 10.61
CA ILE A 515 24.23 -8.30 9.30
C ILE A 515 23.75 -6.88 8.99
N PHE A 516 23.14 -6.21 9.97
CA PHE A 516 22.65 -4.84 9.80
C PHE A 516 23.79 -3.87 9.47
N LYS A 517 24.89 -3.91 10.23
CA LYS A 517 26.10 -3.10 10.00
C LYS A 517 26.70 -3.36 8.61
N THR A 518 26.72 -4.62 8.18
CA THR A 518 27.20 -5.02 6.84
C THR A 518 26.32 -4.45 5.72
N MET A 519 25.00 -4.38 5.91
CA MET A 519 24.12 -3.74 4.93
C MET A 519 24.29 -2.22 4.89
N MET A 520 24.59 -1.59 6.03
CA MET A 520 24.85 -0.15 6.12
C MET A 520 26.13 0.30 5.39
N SER A 521 27.18 -0.53 5.39
CA SER A 521 28.48 -0.15 4.82
C SER A 521 28.56 -0.25 3.29
N ARG A 522 27.53 -0.82 2.64
CA ARG A 522 27.53 -1.05 1.18
C ARG A 522 27.05 0.17 0.38
N PRO A 523 27.61 0.42 -0.82
CA PRO A 523 27.20 1.53 -1.67
C PRO A 523 25.78 1.36 -2.22
N ALA A 524 24.94 2.38 -2.01
CA ALA A 524 23.53 2.41 -2.40
C ALA A 524 23.36 2.81 -3.88
N GLU A 525 23.34 1.85 -4.80
CA GLU A 525 22.95 2.17 -6.19
C GLU A 525 21.99 1.18 -6.85
N LYS A 526 22.20 -0.15 -6.75
CA LYS A 526 21.39 -1.12 -7.53
C LYS A 526 20.37 -1.95 -6.74
N GLU A 527 20.50 -2.04 -5.42
CA GLU A 527 19.71 -2.97 -4.59
C GLU A 527 19.18 -2.31 -3.30
N GLU A 528 18.96 -0.99 -3.32
CA GLU A 528 18.57 -0.20 -2.15
C GLU A 528 17.30 -0.74 -1.47
N ALA A 529 16.23 -1.02 -2.22
CA ALA A 529 14.98 -1.56 -1.67
C ALA A 529 15.17 -2.92 -0.97
N ILE A 530 16.09 -3.76 -1.48
CA ILE A 530 16.39 -5.08 -0.91
C ILE A 530 17.21 -4.93 0.38
N ALA A 531 18.17 -4.01 0.40
CA ALA A 531 18.92 -3.70 1.61
C ALA A 531 17.99 -3.18 2.72
N LEU A 532 17.05 -2.29 2.37
CA LEU A 532 16.02 -1.78 3.29
C LEU A 532 15.10 -2.88 3.81
N GLU A 533 14.70 -3.84 2.97
CA GLU A 533 13.92 -5.02 3.37
C GLU A 533 14.68 -5.85 4.40
N ILE A 534 15.95 -6.19 4.13
CA ILE A 534 16.81 -6.94 5.04
C ILE A 534 16.94 -6.23 6.39
N GLN A 535 17.24 -4.93 6.36
CA GLN A 535 17.36 -4.10 7.57
C GLN A 535 16.06 -4.08 8.38
N SER A 536 14.91 -3.93 7.71
CA SER A 536 13.60 -3.91 8.37
C SER A 536 13.30 -5.26 9.03
N ASP A 537 13.49 -6.37 8.33
CA ASP A 537 13.28 -7.71 8.88
C ASP A 537 14.22 -7.99 10.05
N THR A 538 15.49 -7.57 9.97
CA THR A 538 16.45 -7.67 11.08
C THR A 538 15.95 -6.95 12.33
N LEU A 539 15.50 -5.69 12.20
CA LEU A 539 14.99 -4.93 13.35
C LEU A 539 13.71 -5.54 13.93
N LEU A 540 12.80 -6.04 13.09
CA LEU A 540 11.57 -6.69 13.53
C LEU A 540 11.86 -7.99 14.31
N ILE A 541 12.86 -8.76 13.88
CA ILE A 541 13.29 -9.97 14.59
C ILE A 541 13.93 -9.60 15.94
N LEU A 542 14.82 -8.60 15.96
CA LEU A 542 15.42 -8.10 17.21
C LEU A 542 14.34 -7.62 18.19
N SER A 543 13.31 -6.93 17.69
CA SER A 543 12.19 -6.44 18.49
C SER A 543 11.44 -7.60 19.14
N GLY A 544 10.98 -8.59 18.36
CA GLY A 544 10.27 -9.75 18.90
C GLY A 544 11.12 -10.63 19.84
N LEU A 545 12.45 -10.67 19.67
CA LEU A 545 13.34 -11.38 20.59
C LEU A 545 13.50 -10.63 21.92
N CYS A 546 13.58 -9.30 21.89
CA CYS A 546 13.89 -8.48 23.08
C CYS A 546 12.66 -8.06 23.88
N GLU A 547 11.48 -8.05 23.27
CA GLU A 547 10.24 -7.63 23.92
C GLU A 547 10.01 -8.38 25.24
N ASN A 548 9.79 -7.65 26.34
CA ASN A 548 9.60 -8.19 27.70
C ASN A 548 10.81 -8.89 28.38
N TYR A 549 11.99 -8.99 27.74
CA TYR A 549 13.14 -9.71 28.32
C TYR A 549 14.38 -8.82 28.52
N ILE A 550 14.62 -8.37 29.76
CA ILE A 550 15.74 -7.46 30.09
C ILE A 550 17.12 -7.99 29.67
N GLN A 551 17.41 -9.27 29.89
CA GLN A 551 18.70 -9.89 29.52
C GLN A 551 18.96 -9.83 28.00
N ARG A 552 17.90 -9.91 27.19
CA ARG A 552 18.00 -9.86 25.73
C ARG A 552 18.17 -8.41 25.25
N LYS A 553 17.57 -7.44 25.95
CA LYS A 553 17.84 -6.00 25.75
C LYS A 553 19.29 -5.64 26.10
N GLU A 554 19.84 -6.22 27.15
CA GLU A 554 21.26 -6.07 27.51
C GLU A 554 22.19 -6.65 26.43
N MET A 555 21.83 -7.79 25.81
CA MET A 555 22.56 -8.35 24.66
C MET A 555 22.47 -7.46 23.40
N PHE A 556 21.34 -6.77 23.19
CA PHE A 556 21.21 -5.79 22.11
C PHE A 556 22.20 -4.64 22.30
N GLY A 557 22.28 -4.12 23.54
CA GLY A 557 23.36 -3.26 24.02
C GLY A 557 23.63 -2.00 23.17
N THR A 558 24.81 -1.42 23.36
CA THR A 558 25.21 -0.16 22.71
C THR A 558 25.32 -0.28 21.20
N GLU A 559 25.78 -1.42 20.68
CA GLU A 559 25.88 -1.66 19.24
C GLU A 559 24.51 -1.69 18.56
N GLY A 560 23.51 -2.28 19.22
CA GLY A 560 22.12 -2.26 18.78
C GLY A 560 21.56 -0.83 18.77
N VAL A 561 21.85 -0.05 19.81
CA VAL A 561 21.45 1.36 19.86
C VAL A 561 22.11 2.16 18.72
N ASP A 562 23.38 1.90 18.39
CA ASP A 562 24.08 2.60 17.31
C ASP A 562 23.48 2.34 15.92
N ILE A 563 23.01 1.11 15.63
CA ILE A 563 22.33 0.83 14.36
C ILE A 563 20.97 1.54 14.26
N VAL A 564 20.22 1.62 15.36
CA VAL A 564 18.95 2.36 15.43
C VAL A 564 19.18 3.85 15.17
N LEU A 565 20.16 4.43 15.85
CA LEU A 565 20.54 5.84 15.67
C LEU A 565 21.01 6.14 14.25
N HIS A 566 21.70 5.20 13.60
CA HIS A 566 22.11 5.37 12.21
C HIS A 566 20.90 5.51 11.27
N VAL A 567 19.91 4.63 11.42
CA VAL A 567 18.68 4.71 10.60
C VAL A 567 17.96 6.01 10.83
N MET A 568 17.82 6.44 12.09
CA MET A 568 17.16 7.69 12.44
C MET A 568 17.84 8.94 11.86
N LYS A 569 19.15 8.89 11.57
CA LYS A 569 19.91 9.97 10.92
C LYS A 569 19.69 10.03 9.40
N THR A 570 18.96 9.09 8.81
CA THR A 570 18.66 9.08 7.37
C THR A 570 17.88 10.33 6.96
N ASP A 571 18.19 10.93 5.81
CA ASP A 571 17.49 12.12 5.31
C ASP A 571 15.96 11.84 5.21
N PRO A 572 15.11 12.63 5.90
CA PRO A 572 13.66 12.54 5.81
C PRO A 572 13.10 12.58 4.39
N LYS A 573 13.81 13.18 3.42
CA LYS A 573 13.39 13.18 2.00
C LYS A 573 13.28 11.78 1.41
N ASN A 574 14.02 10.80 1.95
CA ASN A 574 13.98 9.41 1.51
C ASN A 574 12.64 8.73 1.78
N LEU A 575 11.87 9.19 2.78
CA LEU A 575 10.54 8.67 3.11
C LEU A 575 9.54 8.80 1.95
N GLN A 576 9.79 9.73 1.01
CA GLN A 576 8.95 9.99 -0.16
C GLN A 576 9.34 9.17 -1.40
N ARG A 577 10.47 8.44 -1.39
CA ARG A 577 10.98 7.72 -2.57
C ARG A 577 10.27 6.39 -2.86
N GLY A 578 9.45 5.89 -1.92
CA GLY A 578 8.72 4.63 -2.11
C GLY A 578 9.58 3.35 -2.07
N LEU A 579 10.86 3.45 -1.69
CA LEU A 579 11.82 2.32 -1.70
C LEU A 579 11.74 1.38 -0.48
N GLY A 580 10.90 1.68 0.51
CA GLY A 580 10.79 0.89 1.75
C GLY A 580 11.22 1.63 3.03
N TYR A 581 11.72 2.86 2.92
CA TYR A 581 12.14 3.68 4.08
C TYR A 581 11.05 3.87 5.16
N ASN A 582 9.77 3.89 4.77
CA ASN A 582 8.67 3.95 5.74
C ASN A 582 8.59 2.67 6.59
N VAL A 583 8.80 1.50 5.98
CA VAL A 583 8.81 0.21 6.68
C VAL A 583 10.01 0.16 7.61
N LEU A 584 11.20 0.53 7.11
CA LEU A 584 12.41 0.58 7.93
C LEU A 584 12.26 1.52 9.14
N LEU A 585 11.63 2.68 8.96
CA LEU A 585 11.38 3.60 10.07
C LEU A 585 10.38 3.01 11.08
N PHE A 586 9.31 2.34 10.63
CA PHE A 586 8.41 1.64 11.55
C PHE A 586 9.15 0.55 12.35
N SER A 587 9.95 -0.28 11.69
CA SER A 587 10.77 -1.31 12.35
C SER A 587 11.80 -0.69 13.31
N THR A 588 12.30 0.50 13.01
CA THR A 588 13.22 1.24 13.90
C THR A 588 12.50 1.74 15.13
N LEU A 589 11.33 2.36 14.98
CA LEU A 589 10.51 2.82 16.11
C LEU A 589 10.05 1.65 16.98
N ASP A 590 9.66 0.54 16.35
CA ASP A 590 9.37 -0.72 17.03
C ASP A 590 10.57 -1.25 17.82
N SER A 591 11.77 -1.24 17.24
CA SER A 591 12.98 -1.65 17.97
C SER A 591 13.36 -0.73 19.12
N ILE A 592 13.04 0.57 19.05
CA ILE A 592 13.21 1.47 20.21
C ILE A 592 12.28 1.03 21.34
N TRP A 593 11.03 0.72 21.01
CA TRP A 593 10.04 0.23 21.97
C TRP A 593 10.44 -1.11 22.58
N CYS A 594 10.75 -2.10 21.74
CA CYS A 594 10.96 -3.47 22.21
C CYS A 594 12.38 -3.70 22.76
N CYS A 595 13.42 -3.11 22.15
CA CYS A 595 14.82 -3.39 22.50
C CYS A 595 15.43 -2.38 23.48
N ILE A 596 15.03 -1.11 23.45
CA ILE A 596 15.70 -0.05 24.23
C ILE A 596 14.90 0.30 25.50
N LEU A 597 13.61 0.63 25.35
CA LEU A 597 12.76 1.04 26.47
C LEU A 597 12.67 -0.06 27.55
N GLY A 598 12.74 0.33 28.82
CA GLY A 598 12.79 -0.57 29.98
C GLY A 598 14.18 -1.13 30.30
N CYS A 599 15.21 -0.81 29.51
CA CYS A 599 16.61 -1.12 29.81
C CYS A 599 17.39 0.17 30.06
N TYR A 600 17.58 0.53 31.34
CA TYR A 600 18.19 1.80 31.74
C TYR A 600 19.55 2.07 31.09
N ASP A 601 20.43 1.07 30.96
CA ASP A 601 21.74 1.25 30.32
C ASP A 601 21.61 1.61 28.83
N SER A 602 20.65 1.00 28.13
CA SER A 602 20.39 1.27 26.71
C SER A 602 19.67 2.61 26.52
N GLU A 603 18.73 2.94 27.40
CA GLU A 603 18.06 4.25 27.41
C GLU A 603 19.07 5.37 27.63
N ASP A 604 19.91 5.25 28.66
CA ASP A 604 20.94 6.23 28.99
C ASP A 604 21.90 6.43 27.82
N TYR A 605 22.36 5.34 27.21
CA TYR A 605 23.21 5.43 26.01
C TYR A 605 22.49 6.07 24.82
N PHE A 606 21.21 5.76 24.60
CA PHE A 606 20.39 6.40 23.56
C PHE A 606 20.23 7.91 23.82
N LEU A 607 20.03 8.33 25.07
CA LEU A 607 19.96 9.73 25.47
C LEU A 607 21.30 10.46 25.26
N GLU A 608 22.41 9.86 25.71
CA GLU A 608 23.77 10.39 25.55
C GLU A 608 24.16 10.59 24.09
N LYS A 609 23.66 9.75 23.19
CA LYS A 609 23.86 9.85 21.73
C LYS A 609 22.85 10.74 21.03
N GLU A 610 22.12 11.57 21.77
CA GLU A 610 21.11 12.51 21.26
C GLU A 610 19.94 11.81 20.51
N GLY A 611 19.63 10.56 20.84
CA GLY A 611 18.55 9.80 20.20
C GLY A 611 17.17 10.46 20.32
N ILE A 612 16.89 11.12 21.45
CA ILE A 612 15.67 11.91 21.64
C ILE A 612 15.59 13.09 20.65
N PHE A 613 16.73 13.69 20.29
CA PHE A 613 16.74 14.80 19.35
C PHE A 613 16.34 14.32 17.97
N LEU A 614 16.83 13.15 17.56
CA LEU A 614 16.43 12.50 16.32
C LEU A 614 14.95 12.10 16.32
N LEU A 615 14.41 11.59 17.43
CA LEU A 615 12.97 11.30 17.56
C LEU A 615 12.12 12.56 17.38
N LEU A 616 12.54 13.67 18.00
CA LEU A 616 11.87 14.96 17.88
C LEU A 616 12.00 15.57 16.48
N ASP A 617 13.13 15.37 15.81
CA ASP A 617 13.32 15.79 14.41
C ASP A 617 12.37 15.03 13.46
N ILE A 618 12.18 13.73 13.68
CA ILE A 618 11.23 12.90 12.93
C ILE A 618 9.79 13.32 13.26
N LEU A 619 9.48 13.58 14.54
CA LEU A 619 8.17 14.08 14.97
C LEU A 619 7.85 15.44 14.32
N ALA A 620 8.85 16.31 14.17
CA ALA A 620 8.73 17.61 13.52
C ALA A 620 8.43 17.54 12.01
N LEU A 621 8.57 16.36 11.38
CA LEU A 621 8.09 16.11 10.02
C LEU A 621 6.55 16.12 9.92
N ASN A 622 5.86 16.01 11.07
CA ASN A 622 4.41 16.15 11.20
C ASN A 622 3.63 15.15 10.29
N GLN A 623 4.10 13.91 10.26
CA GLN A 623 3.49 12.79 9.54
C GLN A 623 2.61 11.98 10.50
N LYS A 624 1.28 12.07 10.35
CA LYS A 624 0.30 11.46 11.28
C LYS A 624 0.58 9.99 11.60
N LYS A 625 0.97 9.21 10.58
CA LYS A 625 1.30 7.78 10.68
C LYS A 625 2.44 7.44 11.65
N PHE A 626 3.37 8.37 11.91
CA PHE A 626 4.46 8.18 12.86
C PHE A 626 4.23 8.89 14.20
N CYS A 627 3.49 10.00 14.20
CA CYS A 627 3.26 10.82 15.40
C CYS A 627 2.73 9.98 16.57
N ASN A 628 1.76 9.09 16.33
CA ASN A 628 1.16 8.30 17.40
C ASN A 628 2.15 7.34 18.08
N LEU A 629 3.05 6.74 17.29
CA LEU A 629 4.07 5.81 17.77
C LEU A 629 5.21 6.55 18.47
N ILE A 630 5.72 7.63 17.85
CA ILE A 630 6.80 8.45 18.44
C ILE A 630 6.35 9.05 19.77
N LEU A 631 5.13 9.57 19.84
CA LEU A 631 4.59 10.11 21.10
C LEU A 631 4.41 9.02 22.15
N GLY A 632 4.05 7.79 21.75
CA GLY A 632 4.03 6.65 22.68
C GLY A 632 5.43 6.37 23.25
N ILE A 633 6.44 6.27 22.38
CA ILE A 633 7.84 6.09 22.78
C ILE A 633 8.31 7.22 23.71
N MET A 634 7.93 8.47 23.41
CA MET A 634 8.27 9.62 24.25
C MET A 634 7.66 9.54 25.65
N VAL A 635 6.41 9.06 25.78
CA VAL A 635 5.76 8.89 27.09
C VAL A 635 6.56 7.91 27.95
N GLU A 636 6.93 6.76 27.40
CA GLU A 636 7.72 5.74 28.12
C GLU A 636 9.12 6.26 28.48
N PHE A 637 9.81 6.94 27.56
CA PHE A 637 11.12 7.54 27.86
C PHE A 637 11.06 8.56 28.99
N CYS A 638 9.93 9.25 29.18
CA CYS A 638 9.79 10.23 30.25
C CYS A 638 9.80 9.61 31.66
N ASP A 639 9.71 8.29 31.79
CA ASP A 639 9.95 7.61 33.07
C ASP A 639 11.44 7.57 33.44
N ASN A 640 12.34 7.69 32.46
CA ASN A 640 13.76 7.94 32.73
C ASN A 640 13.97 9.42 33.12
N PRO A 641 14.49 9.72 34.33
CA PRO A 641 14.61 11.08 34.84
C PRO A 641 15.55 11.97 34.01
N LYS A 642 16.47 11.39 33.22
CA LYS A 642 17.36 12.16 32.34
C LYS A 642 16.63 12.73 31.13
N THR A 643 15.54 12.08 30.67
CA THR A 643 14.83 12.43 29.44
C THR A 643 14.35 13.88 29.41
N SER A 644 13.81 14.40 30.52
CA SER A 644 13.28 15.77 30.58
C SER A 644 14.35 16.82 30.22
N ALA A 645 15.59 16.65 30.67
CA ALA A 645 16.70 17.54 30.35
C ALA A 645 17.02 17.54 28.84
N HIS A 646 17.03 16.36 28.21
CA HIS A 646 17.25 16.23 26.77
C HIS A 646 16.08 16.84 25.96
N VAL A 647 14.84 16.51 26.30
CA VAL A 647 13.66 17.05 25.59
C VAL A 647 13.62 18.59 25.65
N ASN A 648 13.91 19.16 26.83
CA ASN A 648 13.95 20.62 27.00
C ASN A 648 15.14 21.29 26.30
N ALA A 649 16.24 20.56 26.07
CA ALA A 649 17.41 21.06 25.34
C ALA A 649 17.22 21.07 23.81
N TRP A 650 16.35 20.22 23.25
CA TRP A 650 16.16 20.11 21.81
C TRP A 650 15.71 21.42 21.15
N ARG A 651 16.28 21.73 19.97
CA ARG A 651 15.91 22.89 19.15
C ARG A 651 15.75 22.46 17.69
N GLY A 652 14.52 22.55 17.18
CA GLY A 652 14.20 22.30 15.79
C GLY A 652 14.46 23.51 14.87
N LYS A 653 13.96 23.42 13.64
CA LYS A 653 14.08 24.50 12.65
C LYS A 653 13.48 25.81 13.17
N LYS A 654 14.23 26.91 13.06
CA LYS A 654 13.86 28.25 13.56
C LYS A 654 13.69 28.31 15.09
N ASP A 655 14.58 27.63 15.83
CA ASP A 655 14.57 27.57 17.31
C ASP A 655 13.26 27.03 17.91
N LEU A 656 12.58 26.14 17.18
CA LEU A 656 11.36 25.48 17.67
C LEU A 656 11.70 24.61 18.89
N THR A 657 11.05 24.84 20.02
CA THR A 657 11.21 24.00 21.23
C THR A 657 10.29 22.78 21.18
N ALA A 658 10.62 21.73 21.94
CA ALA A 658 9.82 20.51 22.01
C ALA A 658 8.39 20.81 22.49
N ALA A 659 8.25 21.64 23.51
CA ALA A 659 6.95 22.09 24.02
C ALA A 659 6.11 22.80 22.93
N SER A 660 6.71 23.75 22.19
CA SER A 660 6.00 24.43 21.08
C SER A 660 5.65 23.46 19.95
N LEU A 661 6.48 22.46 19.65
CA LEU A 661 6.17 21.41 18.67
C LEU A 661 4.93 20.61 19.11
N LEU A 662 4.90 20.12 20.35
CA LEU A 662 3.80 19.33 20.90
C LEU A 662 2.48 20.12 20.89
N ILE A 663 2.53 21.39 21.27
CA ILE A 663 1.36 22.28 21.25
C ILE A 663 0.87 22.54 19.82
N LYS A 664 1.78 22.67 18.83
CA LYS A 664 1.39 22.79 17.41
C LYS A 664 0.74 21.53 16.87
N LEU A 665 1.25 20.35 17.26
CA LEU A 665 0.63 19.07 16.91
C LEU A 665 -0.77 18.96 17.50
N TRP A 666 -0.96 19.39 18.76
CA TRP A 666 -2.28 19.47 19.38
C TRP A 666 -3.27 20.31 18.58
N ARG A 667 -2.90 21.54 18.21
CA ARG A 667 -3.79 22.41 17.41
C ARG A 667 -4.16 21.79 16.06
N LYS A 668 -3.19 21.12 15.42
CA LYS A 668 -3.45 20.42 14.15
C LYS A 668 -4.43 19.28 14.35
N GLU A 669 -4.25 18.46 15.38
CA GLU A 669 -5.15 17.36 15.71
C GLU A 669 -6.56 17.87 16.03
N GLU A 670 -6.69 18.92 16.84
CA GLU A 670 -7.99 19.55 17.13
C GLU A 670 -8.70 20.05 15.88
N LYS A 671 -7.94 20.65 14.95
CA LYS A 671 -8.48 21.12 13.68
C LYS A 671 -8.97 19.95 12.81
N GLU A 672 -8.26 18.84 12.78
CA GLU A 672 -8.66 17.63 12.05
C GLU A 672 -9.89 16.95 12.67
N LEU A 673 -9.98 16.92 14.00
CA LEU A 673 -11.14 16.39 14.74
C LEU A 673 -12.37 17.32 14.70
N GLY A 674 -12.21 18.56 14.21
CA GLY A 674 -13.28 19.55 14.12
C GLY A 674 -13.67 20.17 15.46
N VAL A 675 -12.73 20.28 16.40
CA VAL A 675 -12.95 20.94 17.71
C VAL A 675 -13.16 22.44 17.50
N LYS A 676 -14.25 22.98 18.04
CA LYS A 676 -14.63 24.39 17.86
C LYS A 676 -13.77 25.32 18.74
N ARG A 677 -13.00 26.18 18.10
CA ARG A 677 -12.15 27.23 18.71
C ARG A 677 -12.50 28.59 18.12
N ASP A 678 -12.24 29.67 18.86
CA ASP A 678 -12.33 31.02 18.31
C ASP A 678 -11.09 31.38 17.46
N ARG A 679 -11.04 32.60 16.93
CA ARG A 679 -9.92 33.11 16.12
C ARG A 679 -8.56 33.15 16.84
N ASN A 680 -8.55 33.11 18.17
CA ASN A 680 -7.36 33.17 19.01
C ASN A 680 -7.06 31.81 19.68
N GLY A 681 -7.78 30.74 19.34
CA GLY A 681 -7.61 29.41 19.96
C GLY A 681 -8.32 29.24 21.32
N LYS A 682 -9.18 30.18 21.72
CA LYS A 682 -9.95 30.13 22.97
C LYS A 682 -11.07 29.09 22.91
N ILE A 683 -11.43 28.55 24.08
CA ILE A 683 -12.64 27.73 24.27
C ILE A 683 -13.90 28.56 23.92
N VAL A 684 -14.75 28.02 23.02
CA VAL A 684 -16.05 28.61 22.66
C VAL A 684 -17.19 27.99 23.49
N ASP A 685 -17.25 26.66 23.57
CA ASP A 685 -18.21 25.93 24.40
C ASP A 685 -17.54 25.51 25.72
N THR A 686 -17.83 26.23 26.81
CA THR A 686 -17.27 25.91 28.14
C THR A 686 -17.85 24.64 28.76
N LYS A 687 -18.97 24.12 28.25
CA LYS A 687 -19.56 22.84 28.71
C LYS A 687 -18.90 21.64 28.06
N ARG A 688 -18.47 21.78 26.80
CA ARG A 688 -17.86 20.70 26.01
C ARG A 688 -16.62 21.22 25.26
N PRO A 689 -15.52 21.50 25.97
CA PRO A 689 -14.37 22.23 25.43
C PRO A 689 -13.50 21.41 24.47
N LEU A 690 -13.62 20.08 24.45
CA LEU A 690 -12.83 19.17 23.60
C LEU A 690 -13.68 18.44 22.55
N PHE A 691 -14.97 18.79 22.45
CA PHE A 691 -15.97 18.09 21.66
C PHE A 691 -15.64 18.13 20.18
N THR A 692 -15.64 16.95 19.56
CA THR A 692 -15.31 16.76 18.15
C THR A 692 -16.54 16.86 17.26
N SER A 693 -16.31 17.09 15.96
CA SER A 693 -17.38 17.04 14.95
C SER A 693 -18.05 15.66 14.86
N PHE A 694 -17.26 14.60 14.99
CA PHE A 694 -17.73 13.21 15.01
C PHE A 694 -18.66 12.92 16.19
N GLN A 695 -18.33 13.39 17.40
CA GLN A 695 -19.21 13.25 18.57
C GLN A 695 -20.54 14.01 18.41
N GLU A 696 -20.55 15.12 17.66
CA GLU A 696 -21.78 15.86 17.34
C GLU A 696 -22.69 15.11 16.37
N GLU A 697 -22.11 14.34 15.44
CA GLU A 697 -22.83 13.53 14.45
C GLU A 697 -23.42 12.24 15.03
N GLN A 698 -22.64 11.49 15.83
CA GLN A 698 -23.07 10.18 16.31
C GLN A 698 -24.29 10.24 17.24
N LYS A 699 -24.50 11.37 17.94
CA LYS A 699 -25.42 11.53 19.08
C LYS A 699 -25.15 10.51 20.19
N THR A 700 -25.39 10.90 21.44
CA THR A 700 -25.27 9.96 22.55
C THR A 700 -26.32 8.86 22.38
N MET A 701 -25.88 7.60 22.44
CA MET A 701 -26.74 6.41 22.43
C MET A 701 -26.38 5.53 23.62
N PRO A 702 -27.35 4.87 24.27
CA PRO A 702 -27.05 3.92 25.33
C PRO A 702 -26.19 2.78 24.79
N LEU A 703 -25.01 2.59 25.38
CA LEU A 703 -24.09 1.50 25.03
C LEU A 703 -24.12 0.41 26.10
N PRO A 704 -23.92 -0.87 25.72
CA PRO A 704 -23.72 -1.94 26.69
C PRO A 704 -22.53 -1.66 27.64
N ALA A 705 -22.61 -2.11 28.89
CA ALA A 705 -21.58 -1.85 29.92
C ALA A 705 -20.17 -2.36 29.58
N ASN A 706 -20.03 -3.27 28.62
CA ASN A 706 -18.75 -3.79 28.14
C ASN A 706 -18.19 -3.01 26.94
N CYS A 707 -18.87 -1.95 26.49
CA CYS A 707 -18.46 -1.13 25.36
C CYS A 707 -17.90 0.21 25.89
N PRO A 708 -16.69 0.63 25.45
CA PRO A 708 -16.17 1.94 25.82
C PRO A 708 -17.06 3.06 25.26
N SER A 709 -17.25 4.13 26.04
CA SER A 709 -17.99 5.30 25.58
C SER A 709 -17.24 6.05 24.48
N ILE A 710 -17.94 6.91 23.73
CA ILE A 710 -17.35 7.67 22.62
C ILE A 710 -16.21 8.57 23.13
N ALA A 711 -16.38 9.23 24.29
CA ALA A 711 -15.31 10.01 24.91
C ALA A 711 -14.08 9.17 25.24
N VAL A 712 -14.25 7.91 25.69
CA VAL A 712 -13.13 6.98 25.98
C VAL A 712 -12.45 6.51 24.70
N MET A 713 -13.22 6.16 23.67
CA MET A 713 -12.66 5.80 22.35
C MET A 713 -11.81 6.93 21.77
N ASP A 714 -12.28 8.18 21.88
CA ASP A 714 -11.53 9.36 21.43
C ASP A 714 -10.15 9.48 22.11
N VAL A 715 -10.01 9.11 23.39
CA VAL A 715 -8.70 9.13 24.08
C VAL A 715 -7.70 8.14 23.47
N ALA A 716 -8.17 6.97 23.02
CA ALA A 716 -7.33 5.91 22.48
C ALA A 716 -6.93 6.15 21.00
N GLU A 717 -7.79 6.81 20.23
CA GLU A 717 -7.64 6.94 18.77
C GLU A 717 -6.80 8.15 18.33
N ASN A 718 -6.69 9.19 19.18
CA ASN A 718 -5.97 10.42 18.83
C ASN A 718 -4.68 10.62 19.64
N ILE A 719 -3.87 11.60 19.25
CA ILE A 719 -2.56 11.87 19.88
C ILE A 719 -2.63 12.80 21.11
N ARG A 720 -3.81 13.34 21.46
CA ARG A 720 -3.97 14.36 22.51
C ARG A 720 -3.56 13.84 23.88
N ALA A 721 -3.97 12.63 24.22
CA ALA A 721 -3.62 12.00 25.50
C ALA A 721 -2.10 11.84 25.68
N LYS A 722 -1.39 11.48 24.60
CA LYS A 722 0.07 11.31 24.61
C LYS A 722 0.79 12.66 24.70
N ILE A 723 0.31 13.69 23.99
CA ILE A 723 0.83 15.06 24.11
C ILE A 723 0.67 15.56 25.55
N TYR A 724 -0.50 15.36 26.15
CA TYR A 724 -0.76 15.69 27.55
C TYR A 724 0.22 14.98 28.48
N ALA A 725 0.37 13.66 28.34
CA ALA A 725 1.25 12.87 29.20
C ALA A 725 2.72 13.29 29.11
N VAL A 726 3.23 13.58 27.90
CA VAL A 726 4.60 14.09 27.73
C VAL A 726 4.75 15.47 28.40
N LEU A 727 3.83 16.40 28.17
CA LEU A 727 3.92 17.74 28.76
C LEU A 727 3.79 17.73 30.29
N ASP A 728 2.97 16.84 30.84
CA ASP A 728 2.85 16.63 32.28
C ASP A 728 4.17 16.16 32.91
N LYS A 729 4.85 15.19 32.28
CA LYS A 729 6.17 14.70 32.71
C LYS A 729 7.29 15.74 32.56
N LEU A 730 7.16 16.68 31.63
CA LEU A 730 8.11 17.78 31.43
C LEU A 730 7.94 18.94 32.41
N ASP A 731 6.89 18.91 33.24
CA ASP A 731 6.44 19.99 34.11
C ASP A 731 5.93 21.23 33.34
N PHE A 732 4.62 21.46 33.40
CA PHE A 732 3.92 22.55 32.73
C PHE A 732 4.47 23.95 33.07
N GLU A 733 5.10 24.12 34.23
CA GLU A 733 5.59 25.43 34.69
C GLU A 733 6.88 25.88 34.00
N ASN A 734 7.71 24.94 33.54
CA ASN A 734 9.10 25.19 33.12
C ASN A 734 9.35 24.99 31.62
N LEU A 735 8.33 25.21 30.78
CA LEU A 735 8.40 24.97 29.34
C LEU A 735 9.02 26.16 28.55
N PRO A 736 10.13 25.96 27.80
CA PRO A 736 10.82 27.05 27.12
C PRO A 736 10.21 27.42 25.76
N GLY A 737 10.37 28.69 25.37
CA GLY A 737 10.15 29.17 24.00
C GLY A 737 8.70 29.25 23.53
N LEU A 738 7.75 29.33 24.48
CA LEU A 738 6.33 29.40 24.18
C LEU A 738 5.90 30.82 23.77
N SER A 739 5.08 30.91 22.72
CA SER A 739 4.38 32.13 22.31
C SER A 739 3.09 32.34 23.11
N ALA A 740 2.48 33.54 23.01
CA ALA A 740 1.17 33.81 23.62
C ALA A 740 0.08 32.83 23.14
N GLU A 741 0.08 32.48 21.85
CA GLU A 741 -0.81 31.47 21.27
C GLU A 741 -0.55 30.07 21.88
N ASP A 742 0.72 29.75 22.16
CA ASP A 742 1.11 28.51 22.85
C ASP A 742 0.56 28.46 24.27
N PHE A 743 0.67 29.55 25.05
CA PHE A 743 0.09 29.61 26.39
C PHE A 743 -1.45 29.49 26.38
N VAL A 744 -2.14 30.11 25.42
CA VAL A 744 -3.60 29.95 25.27
C VAL A 744 -3.97 28.49 25.06
N THR A 745 -3.22 27.78 24.22
CA THR A 745 -3.46 26.35 23.96
C THR A 745 -3.05 25.49 25.16
N LEU A 746 -1.94 25.82 25.82
CA LEU A 746 -1.41 25.10 26.98
C LEU A 746 -2.41 25.08 28.15
N CYS A 747 -3.18 26.16 28.34
CA CYS A 747 -4.26 26.18 29.34
C CYS A 747 -5.31 25.09 29.12
N ILE A 748 -5.56 24.71 27.86
CA ILE A 748 -6.47 23.62 27.50
C ILE A 748 -5.79 22.28 27.79
N ILE A 749 -4.55 22.11 27.33
CA ILE A 749 -3.79 20.86 27.49
C ILE A 749 -3.63 20.53 28.98
N HIS A 750 -3.23 21.49 29.80
CA HIS A 750 -3.06 21.32 31.25
C HIS A 750 -4.35 20.86 31.96
N ARG A 751 -5.53 21.11 31.36
CA ARG A 751 -6.84 20.68 31.86
C ARG A 751 -7.49 19.58 31.01
N TYR A 752 -6.73 18.92 30.14
CA TYR A 752 -7.22 17.89 29.24
C TYR A 752 -7.96 16.77 29.98
N PHE A 753 -7.34 16.22 31.02
CA PHE A 753 -7.91 15.12 31.78
C PHE A 753 -9.20 15.53 32.50
N ASP A 754 -9.22 16.72 33.12
CA ASP A 754 -10.42 17.31 33.74
C ASP A 754 -11.58 17.43 32.73
N PHE A 755 -11.29 17.95 31.54
CA PHE A 755 -12.29 18.09 30.47
C PHE A 755 -12.80 16.75 29.95
N LYS A 756 -11.91 15.76 29.80
CA LYS A 756 -12.30 14.44 29.31
C LYS A 756 -13.17 13.68 30.32
N ILE A 757 -12.85 13.78 31.61
CA ILE A 757 -13.73 13.30 32.68
C ILE A 757 -15.10 13.98 32.60
N GLY A 758 -15.14 15.29 32.35
CA GLY A 758 -16.38 16.02 32.15
C GLY A 758 -17.22 15.51 30.97
N GLU A 759 -16.59 15.17 29.84
CA GLU A 759 -17.30 14.56 28.70
C GLU A 759 -17.94 13.22 29.07
N ILE A 760 -17.21 12.36 29.79
CA ILE A 760 -17.72 11.05 30.24
C ILE A 760 -18.94 11.23 31.17
N TRP A 761 -18.89 12.14 32.14
CA TRP A 761 -20.05 12.41 33.01
C TRP A 761 -21.25 13.00 32.27
N ASN A 762 -21.01 13.78 31.22
CA ASN A 762 -22.08 14.28 30.35
C ASN A 762 -22.71 13.15 29.53
N GLU A 763 -21.91 12.22 29.00
CA GLU A 763 -22.40 11.02 28.30
C GLU A 763 -23.28 10.18 29.23
N VAL A 764 -22.81 9.89 30.45
CA VAL A 764 -23.58 9.16 31.47
C VAL A 764 -24.91 9.89 31.79
N SER A 765 -24.88 11.22 31.91
CA SER A 765 -26.10 12.01 32.15
C SER A 765 -27.11 11.91 31.01
N GLU A 766 -26.64 11.92 29.76
CA GLU A 766 -27.51 11.81 28.57
C GLU A 766 -28.02 10.38 28.37
N GLU A 767 -27.20 9.35 28.63
CA GLU A 767 -27.62 7.95 28.59
C GLU A 767 -28.76 7.67 29.58
N ILE A 768 -28.61 8.13 30.83
CA ILE A 768 -29.66 8.01 31.87
C ILE A 768 -30.98 8.65 31.41
N LYS A 769 -30.91 9.81 30.73
CA LYS A 769 -32.09 10.49 30.19
C LYS A 769 -32.73 9.71 29.04
N LEU A 770 -31.91 9.17 28.13
CA LEU A 770 -32.36 8.39 26.97
C LEU A 770 -33.01 7.07 27.38
N GLU A 771 -32.43 6.40 28.38
CA GLU A 771 -32.99 5.19 29.00
C GLU A 771 -34.21 5.46 29.89
N LYS A 772 -34.53 6.75 30.13
CA LYS A 772 -35.63 7.20 31.00
C LYS A 772 -35.49 6.70 32.43
N LEU A 773 -34.26 6.52 32.91
CA LEU A 773 -33.98 6.13 34.28
C LEU A 773 -34.13 7.33 35.20
N ARG A 774 -34.88 7.14 36.30
CA ARG A 774 -35.04 8.14 37.34
C ARG A 774 -34.01 7.90 38.43
N LEU A 775 -33.01 8.78 38.52
CA LEU A 775 -32.05 8.79 39.62
C LEU A 775 -32.72 9.10 40.96
N VAL A 776 -32.14 8.57 42.05
CA VAL A 776 -32.49 8.98 43.40
C VAL A 776 -31.99 10.42 43.62
N THR A 777 -32.71 11.20 44.44
CA THR A 777 -32.42 12.62 44.67
C THR A 777 -30.99 12.93 45.12
N THR A 778 -30.32 11.99 45.79
CA THR A 778 -28.91 12.13 46.19
C THR A 778 -27.98 12.05 44.99
N ASP A 779 -28.18 11.07 44.12
CA ASP A 779 -27.32 10.79 42.97
C ASP A 779 -27.52 11.87 41.89
N GLU A 780 -28.76 12.33 41.71
CA GLU A 780 -29.07 13.48 40.84
C GLU A 780 -28.32 14.74 41.29
N LYS A 781 -28.28 15.02 42.61
CA LYS A 781 -27.51 16.16 43.15
C LYS A 781 -26.01 15.99 42.95
N SER A 782 -25.47 14.79 43.17
CA SER A 782 -24.06 14.48 42.96
C SER A 782 -23.67 14.63 41.49
N LEU A 783 -24.44 14.05 40.57
CA LEU A 783 -24.22 14.15 39.13
C LEU A 783 -24.25 15.61 38.66
N ASN A 784 -25.26 16.38 39.07
CA ASN A 784 -25.35 17.81 38.75
C ASN A 784 -24.18 18.61 39.32
N SER A 785 -23.69 18.25 40.52
CA SER A 785 -22.53 18.91 41.13
C SER A 785 -21.24 18.61 40.37
N ILE A 786 -21.06 17.37 39.91
CA ILE A 786 -19.91 16.97 39.10
C ILE A 786 -19.92 17.70 37.75
N ILE A 787 -21.05 17.73 37.05
CA ILE A 787 -21.20 18.44 35.77
C ILE A 787 -20.98 19.94 35.94
N ALA A 788 -21.51 20.54 37.02
CA ALA A 788 -21.27 21.96 37.30
C ALA A 788 -19.79 22.24 37.60
N ALA A 789 -19.10 21.36 38.31
CA ALA A 789 -17.67 21.50 38.60
C ALA A 789 -16.83 21.46 37.32
N THR A 790 -17.10 20.54 36.40
CA THR A 790 -16.37 20.43 35.12
C THR A 790 -16.64 21.61 34.20
N GLU A 791 -17.90 22.10 34.14
CA GLU A 791 -18.23 23.34 33.42
C GLU A 791 -17.51 24.57 34.00
N ASN A 792 -17.36 24.64 35.33
CA ASN A 792 -16.64 25.73 35.99
C ASN A 792 -15.14 25.74 35.64
N ILE A 793 -14.51 24.57 35.48
CA ILE A 793 -13.13 24.48 34.97
C ILE A 793 -13.05 25.07 33.55
N GLY A 794 -14.00 24.73 32.68
CA GLY A 794 -14.09 25.30 31.32
C GLY A 794 -14.21 26.83 31.32
N LYS A 795 -15.03 27.39 32.21
CA LYS A 795 -15.17 28.85 32.41
C LYS A 795 -13.89 29.49 32.94
N MET A 796 -13.23 28.86 33.91
CA MET A 796 -11.96 29.32 34.48
C MET A 796 -10.88 29.39 33.40
N VAL A 797 -10.73 28.34 32.59
CA VAL A 797 -9.74 28.31 31.49
C VAL A 797 -10.07 29.38 30.45
N ALA A 798 -11.33 29.54 30.06
CA ALA A 798 -11.73 30.58 29.12
C ALA A 798 -11.46 32.01 29.67
N SER A 799 -11.61 32.22 30.98
CA SER A 799 -11.25 33.48 31.65
C SER A 799 -9.75 33.72 31.59
N LEU A 800 -8.94 32.73 31.95
CA LEU A 800 -7.47 32.81 31.91
C LEU A 800 -6.96 33.09 30.50
N GLN A 801 -7.53 32.43 29.49
CA GLN A 801 -7.21 32.69 28.07
C GLN A 801 -7.54 34.13 27.67
N SER A 802 -8.65 34.69 28.17
CA SER A 802 -9.04 36.09 27.88
C SER A 802 -8.03 37.06 28.46
N GLU A 803 -7.66 36.86 29.72
CA GLU A 803 -6.64 37.66 30.40
C GLU A 803 -5.29 37.60 29.67
N MET A 804 -4.85 36.41 29.24
CA MET A 804 -3.62 36.24 28.47
C MET A 804 -3.66 37.00 27.14
N ILE A 805 -4.77 36.92 26.40
CA ILE A 805 -4.94 37.61 25.11
C ILE A 805 -4.97 39.13 25.31
N GLU A 806 -5.68 39.63 26.32
CA GLU A 806 -5.76 41.05 26.64
C GLU A 806 -4.39 41.61 27.08
N ASN A 807 -3.66 40.88 27.92
CA ASN A 807 -2.31 41.25 28.34
C ASN A 807 -1.34 41.31 27.16
N GLN A 808 -1.42 40.35 26.24
CA GLN A 808 -0.60 40.35 25.02
C GLN A 808 -0.95 41.56 24.13
N ALA A 809 -2.24 41.82 23.90
CA ALA A 809 -2.66 42.98 23.11
C ALA A 809 -2.20 44.31 23.74
N LEU A 810 -2.27 44.44 25.06
CA LEU A 810 -1.76 45.60 25.79
C LEU A 810 -0.24 45.74 25.61
N GLN A 811 0.51 44.64 25.70
CA GLN A 811 1.96 44.64 25.51
C GLN A 811 2.35 45.01 24.08
N ASP A 812 1.62 44.52 23.08
CA ASP A 812 1.83 44.85 21.66
C ASP A 812 1.59 46.33 21.40
N VAL A 813 0.50 46.90 21.94
CA VAL A 813 0.24 48.35 21.88
C VAL A 813 1.35 49.15 22.56
N GLN A 814 1.84 48.73 23.72
CA GLN A 814 2.96 49.40 24.39
C GLN A 814 4.26 49.32 23.57
N ASN A 815 4.55 48.17 22.95
CA ASN A 815 5.72 48.00 22.10
C ASN A 815 5.61 48.86 20.84
N GLU A 816 4.45 48.89 20.21
CA GLU A 816 4.14 49.75 19.07
C GLU A 816 4.31 51.23 19.44
N GLN A 817 3.76 51.67 20.58
CA GLN A 817 3.95 53.04 21.09
C GLN A 817 5.42 53.37 21.34
N ARG A 818 6.22 52.45 21.89
CA ARG A 818 7.68 52.64 22.06
C ARG A 818 8.38 52.81 20.72
N VAL A 819 7.99 52.03 19.71
CA VAL A 819 8.54 52.16 18.34
C VAL A 819 8.15 53.51 17.73
N TYR A 820 6.88 53.93 17.81
CA TYR A 820 6.45 55.25 17.33
C TYR A 820 7.13 56.39 18.09
N ALA A 821 7.28 56.31 19.41
CA ALA A 821 7.99 57.30 20.20
C ALA A 821 9.45 57.40 19.78
N LYS A 822 10.11 56.28 19.47
CA LYS A 822 11.47 56.25 18.92
C LYS A 822 11.54 56.91 17.54
N ILE A 823 10.56 56.67 16.66
CA ILE A 823 10.47 57.31 15.33
C ILE A 823 10.25 58.83 15.48
N GLN A 824 9.31 59.26 16.34
CA GLN A 824 9.04 60.67 16.62
C GLN A 824 10.23 61.38 17.25
N ALA A 825 10.91 60.75 18.21
CA ALA A 825 12.13 61.29 18.81
C ALA A 825 13.23 61.48 17.76
N THR A 826 13.37 60.52 16.84
CA THR A 826 14.31 60.62 15.71
C THR A 826 13.95 61.80 14.79
N HIS A 827 12.64 62.00 14.49
CA HIS A 827 12.17 63.14 13.70
C HIS A 827 12.41 64.48 14.41
N LYS A 828 12.08 64.57 15.70
CA LYS A 828 12.28 65.78 16.52
C LYS A 828 13.76 66.14 16.66
N GLN A 829 14.63 65.14 16.84
CA GLN A 829 16.08 65.36 16.82
C GLN A 829 16.55 65.89 15.46
N ARG A 830 16.02 65.35 14.35
CA ARG A 830 16.34 65.83 13.01
C ARG A 830 15.88 67.28 12.79
N GLU A 831 14.68 67.64 13.26
CA GLU A 831 14.16 69.01 13.19
C GLU A 831 14.97 69.97 14.08
N GLN A 832 15.32 69.56 15.29
CA GLN A 832 16.19 70.34 16.18
C GLN A 832 17.59 70.52 15.59
N ALA A 833 18.13 69.49 14.93
CA ALA A 833 19.38 69.59 14.20
C ALA A 833 19.27 70.59 13.05
N ASN A 834 18.17 70.57 12.28
CA ASN A 834 17.89 71.55 11.22
C ASN A 834 17.75 72.98 11.78
N LYS A 835 16.98 73.20 12.85
CA LYS A 835 16.84 74.52 13.50
C LYS A 835 18.15 75.01 14.11
N SER A 836 18.92 74.12 14.72
CA SER A 836 20.24 74.45 15.26
C SER A 836 21.20 74.85 14.14
N TRP A 837 21.12 74.15 13.00
CA TRP A 837 21.87 74.48 11.79
C TRP A 837 21.46 75.84 11.22
N GLU A 838 20.17 76.12 11.10
CA GLU A 838 19.66 77.44 10.67
C GLU A 838 20.08 78.57 11.63
N ASN A 839 20.00 78.35 12.95
CA ASN A 839 20.42 79.33 13.95
C ASN A 839 21.94 79.55 13.89
N PHE A 840 22.72 78.48 13.73
CA PHE A 840 24.16 78.58 13.51
C PHE A 840 24.46 79.42 12.26
N LEU A 841 23.83 79.11 11.12
CA LEU A 841 23.93 79.91 9.89
C LEU A 841 23.53 81.37 10.11
N ALA A 842 22.45 81.65 10.84
CA ALA A 842 22.00 83.01 11.12
C ALA A 842 22.99 83.79 12.03
N ARG A 843 23.65 83.11 12.97
CA ARG A 843 24.65 83.72 13.85
C ARG A 843 25.97 84.01 13.16
N THR A 844 26.37 83.18 12.20
CA THR A 844 27.61 83.39 11.42
C THR A 844 27.40 84.39 10.28
N SER A 845 26.21 84.46 9.70
CA SER A 845 25.87 85.40 8.62
C SER A 845 25.39 86.78 9.10
N ASN A 846 24.87 86.92 10.33
CA ASN A 846 24.32 88.19 10.85
C ASN A 846 24.85 88.56 12.25
N ALA A 847 25.72 89.58 12.30
CA ALA A 847 26.33 90.07 13.53
C ALA A 847 25.32 90.56 14.60
N LYS A 848 24.15 91.07 14.19
CA LYS A 848 23.09 91.47 15.16
C LYS A 848 22.52 90.24 15.87
N THR A 849 22.31 89.15 15.17
CA THR A 849 21.81 87.87 15.72
C THR A 849 22.79 87.29 16.74
N LEU A 850 24.10 87.32 16.44
CA LEU A 850 25.13 86.86 17.37
C LEU A 850 25.16 87.65 18.68
N LYS A 851 25.11 88.99 18.61
CA LYS A 851 25.08 89.86 19.81
C LYS A 851 23.84 89.61 20.66
N LYS A 852 22.67 89.39 20.03
CA LYS A 852 21.44 89.03 20.75
C LYS A 852 21.57 87.68 21.46
N ALA A 853 22.11 86.66 20.79
CA ALA A 853 22.32 85.33 21.37
C ALA A 853 23.25 85.38 22.60
N LYS A 854 24.36 86.15 22.52
CA LYS A 854 25.28 86.33 23.66
C LYS A 854 24.58 86.95 24.88
N LYS A 855 23.80 88.02 24.68
CA LYS A 855 23.03 88.65 25.76
C LYS A 855 22.01 87.67 26.39
N LEU A 856 21.41 86.80 25.57
CA LEU A 856 20.44 85.81 26.04
C LEU A 856 21.12 84.73 26.90
N GLN A 857 22.30 84.28 26.50
CA GLN A 857 23.13 83.36 27.29
C GLN A 857 23.53 83.96 28.63
N GLU A 858 23.99 85.22 28.65
CA GLU A 858 24.34 85.93 29.89
C GLU A 858 23.14 86.02 30.85
N LYS A 859 21.96 86.36 30.33
CA LYS A 859 20.72 86.38 31.13
C LYS A 859 20.34 85.01 31.69
N ALA A 860 20.45 83.95 30.89
CA ALA A 860 20.13 82.59 31.33
C ALA A 860 21.04 82.15 32.48
N ILE A 861 22.35 82.44 32.38
CA ILE A 861 23.33 82.18 33.44
C ILE A 861 22.95 82.92 34.72
N GLU A 862 22.56 84.20 34.61
CA GLU A 862 22.14 84.98 35.77
C GLU A 862 20.88 84.39 36.43
N SER A 863 19.89 83.98 35.63
CA SER A 863 18.64 83.39 36.13
C SER A 863 18.81 82.02 36.80
N SER A 864 19.82 81.24 36.39
CA SER A 864 20.10 79.93 37.02
C SER A 864 20.76 80.03 38.40
N ARG A 865 21.08 81.25 38.88
CA ARG A 865 21.69 81.44 40.19
C ARG A 865 20.64 81.26 41.29
N TYR A 866 20.87 80.28 42.15
CA TYR A 866 20.03 80.00 43.32
C TYR A 866 20.09 81.17 44.31
N THR A 867 18.93 81.74 44.69
CA THR A 867 18.84 82.94 45.54
C THR A 867 18.53 82.67 47.02
N GLU A 868 17.99 81.51 47.38
CA GLU A 868 17.63 81.20 48.77
C GLU A 868 18.77 80.51 49.53
N ARG A 869 19.09 81.03 50.72
CA ARG A 869 20.23 80.61 51.55
C ARG A 869 19.71 79.86 52.79
N PRO A 870 19.86 78.53 52.89
CA PRO A 870 19.50 77.80 54.12
C PRO A 870 20.43 78.20 55.26
N GLN A 871 19.90 78.48 56.45
CA GLN A 871 20.65 79.07 57.57
C GLN A 871 21.79 78.20 58.13
N ASN A 872 21.89 76.91 57.79
CA ASN A 872 22.93 76.01 58.30
C ASN A 872 23.72 75.26 57.20
N ALA A 873 23.78 75.80 55.97
CA ALA A 873 24.56 75.20 54.89
C ALA A 873 25.85 76.00 54.60
N THR A 874 27.01 75.33 54.71
CA THR A 874 28.30 75.89 54.31
C THR A 874 28.40 75.89 52.77
N PHE A 875 28.18 77.05 52.15
CA PHE A 875 28.32 77.20 50.70
C PHE A 875 29.75 77.54 50.29
N HIS A 876 30.32 76.76 49.38
CA HIS A 876 31.58 77.09 48.72
C HIS A 876 31.29 77.92 47.46
N GLN A 877 31.88 79.11 47.37
CA GLN A 877 31.74 79.95 46.18
C GLN A 877 32.47 79.31 45.00
N THR A 878 31.72 78.75 44.05
CA THR A 878 32.27 78.19 42.81
C THR A 878 32.66 79.26 41.78
N VAL A 879 32.24 80.51 42.00
CA VAL A 879 32.58 81.64 41.13
C VAL A 879 33.95 82.20 41.52
N ILE A 880 34.99 81.77 40.81
CA ILE A 880 36.30 82.43 40.85
C ILE A 880 36.22 83.70 39.99
N LYS A 881 36.11 84.87 40.63
CA LYS A 881 36.18 86.16 39.91
C LYS A 881 37.56 86.26 39.23
N GLY A 882 37.59 86.55 37.93
CA GLY A 882 38.84 86.65 37.14
C GLY A 882 39.38 85.33 36.60
N LEU A 883 38.62 84.23 36.67
CA LEU A 883 39.00 82.96 36.06
C LEU A 883 38.96 83.03 34.53
N ASN A 884 40.08 83.40 33.93
CA ASN A 884 40.29 83.36 32.47
C ASN A 884 40.80 81.98 31.99
N THR A 885 40.72 80.94 32.81
CA THR A 885 41.06 79.59 32.36
C THR A 885 39.83 78.90 31.78
N THR A 886 39.84 78.73 30.45
CA THR A 886 39.09 77.67 29.79
C THR A 886 39.69 76.35 30.26
N VAL A 887 39.07 75.70 31.25
CA VAL A 887 39.48 74.34 31.63
C VAL A 887 39.40 73.47 30.37
N PRO A 888 40.50 72.85 29.91
CA PRO A 888 40.44 71.94 28.77
C PRO A 888 39.53 70.78 29.18
N SER A 889 38.50 70.53 28.38
CA SER A 889 37.57 69.42 28.58
C SER A 889 38.25 68.07 28.34
N GLY A 890 39.11 67.65 29.26
CA GLY A 890 39.55 66.26 29.38
C GLY A 890 38.40 65.43 29.97
N ARG A 891 38.00 64.34 29.30
CA ARG A 891 36.78 63.58 29.65
C ARG A 891 36.82 62.82 30.98
N VAL A 892 37.92 62.82 31.72
CA VAL A 892 38.03 62.11 33.00
C VAL A 892 38.89 62.92 33.98
N VAL A 893 38.30 63.29 35.11
CA VAL A 893 39.01 63.83 36.28
C VAL A 893 38.74 62.90 37.45
N THR A 894 39.77 62.21 37.92
CA THR A 894 39.67 61.31 39.08
C THR A 894 39.84 62.12 40.35
N VAL A 895 38.76 62.36 41.09
CA VAL A 895 38.80 63.04 42.39
C VAL A 895 39.04 61.99 43.46
N GLN A 896 40.20 62.04 44.15
CA GLN A 896 40.42 61.23 45.35
C GLN A 896 39.53 61.78 46.48
N SER A 897 38.41 61.11 46.76
CA SER A 897 37.59 61.43 47.93
C SER A 897 38.28 61.00 49.23
N THR A 898 37.87 61.65 50.33
CA THR A 898 38.40 61.63 51.70
C THR A 898 39.03 60.30 52.17
N PRO A 899 40.22 60.32 52.80
CA PRO A 899 40.95 59.12 53.23
C PRO A 899 40.15 58.20 54.16
N THR A 900 40.24 56.89 53.91
CA THR A 900 39.49 55.79 54.56
C THR A 900 39.53 55.80 56.09
N ARG A 901 40.61 56.32 56.69
CA ARG A 901 40.76 56.46 58.15
C ARG A 901 39.70 57.34 58.81
N LEU A 902 39.09 58.28 58.08
CA LEU A 902 38.14 59.26 58.62
C LEU A 902 36.69 58.79 58.60
N LEU A 903 36.34 57.76 57.82
CA LEU A 903 34.94 57.46 57.55
C LEU A 903 34.37 56.27 58.33
N GLY A 904 35.15 55.56 59.16
CA GLY A 904 34.66 54.48 60.03
C GLY A 904 33.61 53.59 59.35
N GLY A 905 33.87 53.27 58.07
CA GLY A 905 32.81 53.16 57.05
C GLY A 905 31.77 52.08 57.31
N PRO A 906 30.58 52.16 56.66
CA PRO A 906 29.43 51.28 56.94
C PRO A 906 29.65 49.79 56.60
N LEU A 907 30.84 49.41 56.16
CA LEU A 907 31.21 48.06 55.74
C LEU A 907 32.53 47.57 56.37
N ALA A 908 33.06 48.30 57.37
CA ALA A 908 34.32 47.97 58.02
C ALA A 908 34.32 46.57 58.69
N ASP A 909 33.14 46.09 59.13
CA ASP A 909 32.97 44.77 59.76
C ASP A 909 32.29 43.75 58.83
N THR A 910 32.42 43.89 57.50
CA THR A 910 31.88 42.89 56.55
C THR A 910 32.97 42.31 55.66
N ASP A 911 32.99 40.97 55.54
CA ASP A 911 33.96 40.18 54.75
C ASP A 911 34.04 40.55 53.25
N ILE A 912 33.12 41.39 52.77
CA ILE A 912 33.06 41.86 51.38
C ILE A 912 34.22 42.83 51.05
N ALA A 913 34.85 43.47 52.05
CA ALA A 913 35.95 44.41 51.84
C ALA A 913 37.25 43.77 51.28
N LEU A 914 37.40 42.44 51.31
CA LEU A 914 38.65 41.78 50.92
C LEU A 914 38.74 41.28 49.47
N LYS A 915 37.73 41.50 48.61
CA LYS A 915 37.84 41.14 47.18
C LYS A 915 37.71 42.36 46.27
N LYS A 916 38.85 42.98 45.97
CA LYS A 916 39.03 44.01 44.92
C LYS A 916 38.59 43.46 43.55
N LEU A 917 37.42 43.85 43.06
CA LEU A 917 37.05 43.65 41.65
C LEU A 917 37.44 44.89 40.81
N PRO A 918 38.24 44.72 39.74
CA PRO A 918 38.78 45.83 38.96
C PRO A 918 37.76 46.29 37.91
N ILE A 919 37.07 47.40 38.17
CA ILE A 919 36.18 48.03 37.18
C ILE A 919 37.04 48.88 36.23
N ARG A 920 37.47 48.30 35.11
CA ARG A 920 38.07 49.05 33.97
C ARG A 920 36.96 49.74 33.18
N GLY A 921 36.68 51.00 33.51
CA GLY A 921 35.88 51.90 32.69
C GLY A 921 36.66 52.36 31.45
N GLY A 922 36.20 51.95 30.26
CA GLY A 922 36.74 52.39 28.98
C GLY A 922 35.61 52.53 27.96
N ALA A 923 35.37 53.75 27.50
CA ALA A 923 34.30 54.09 26.56
C ALA A 923 34.47 53.35 25.22
N LEU A 924 33.34 52.81 24.75
CA LEU A 924 33.11 52.09 23.50
C LEU A 924 33.77 52.78 22.29
N GLN A 925 34.93 52.30 21.85
CA GLN A 925 35.42 52.58 20.50
C GLN A 925 34.63 51.71 19.51
N ARG A 926 34.11 52.34 18.46
CA ARG A 926 33.52 51.68 17.29
C ARG A 926 34.52 50.68 16.71
N VAL A 927 34.32 49.39 16.97
CA VAL A 927 35.03 48.34 16.25
C VAL A 927 34.49 48.35 14.82
N LYS A 928 35.23 48.96 13.90
CA LYS A 928 35.11 48.66 12.47
C LYS A 928 35.44 47.18 12.31
N VAL A 929 34.43 46.41 11.90
CA VAL A 929 34.55 45.02 11.46
C VAL A 929 35.70 44.94 10.45
N LYS A 930 36.80 44.28 10.82
CA LYS A 930 37.80 43.78 9.88
C LYS A 930 37.75 42.25 9.90
N PRO A 931 37.90 41.58 8.73
CA PRO A 931 37.56 40.18 8.54
C PRO A 931 38.59 39.24 9.19
N PRO A 932 38.27 37.95 9.35
CA PRO A 932 39.02 37.01 10.19
C PRO A 932 40.46 36.84 9.68
N LEU A 933 41.41 36.97 10.60
CA LEU A 933 42.81 36.62 10.36
C LEU A 933 42.91 35.11 10.21
N ASN A 934 43.27 34.67 9.01
CA ASN A 934 43.75 33.33 8.73
C ASN A 934 44.91 32.97 9.66
N ASP A 935 44.86 31.73 10.15
CA ASP A 935 45.90 31.09 10.95
C ASP A 935 47.30 31.17 10.31
N PRO A 936 48.36 31.26 11.14
CA PRO A 936 49.70 31.58 10.68
C PRO A 936 50.37 30.36 10.03
N LYS A 937 50.66 30.50 8.73
CA LYS A 937 51.71 29.70 8.08
C LYS A 937 53.04 30.03 8.74
N LYS A 938 53.59 29.03 9.43
CA LYS A 938 54.98 28.92 9.86
C LYS A 938 55.91 29.20 8.67
N SER A 939 56.78 30.20 8.77
CA SER A 939 58.01 30.28 7.99
C SER A 939 59.20 30.37 8.95
N ILE A 940 60.13 29.46 8.73
CA ILE A 940 61.39 29.20 9.42
C ILE A 940 62.39 30.34 9.12
N PRO A 941 63.28 30.71 10.06
CA PRO A 941 64.29 31.74 9.87
C PRO A 941 65.58 31.19 9.22
N THR A 942 65.94 31.76 8.06
CA THR A 942 67.30 32.03 7.56
C THR A 942 67.19 33.07 6.47
#